data_AF-A0A2U1CY09-F1
#
_entry.id   AF-A0A2U1CY09-F1
#
_cell.length_a   1.000
_cell.length_b   1.000
_cell.length_c   1.000
_cell.angle_alpha   90.00
_cell.angle_beta   90.00
_cell.angle_gamma   90.00
#
_symmetry.space_group_name_H-M   'P 1'
#
loop_
_entity.id
_entity.type
_entity.pdbx_description
1 polymer ?
#
loop_
_entity_poly.entity_id
_entity_poly.type
_entity_poly.pdbx_seq_one_letter_code
_entity_poly.pdbx_strand_id
1 'polypeptide(L)'
;MMTQDSPRPRKPYHRRVSVWIAALVLLYTLAGFAVLPWWLERQVPGELQTRLGWQGSVEDIRFNPYSMSLSVEGLDASDDESRIAGLGALHVNVGFWASLFGPLTLETIEVEQPFVRVDRLPDNRIGLVQDWLENNPPSQEPRDNRPADSEPVPLLFERIAIAGGHVRFRDQAASPSETFEIEPLDLAINDLATYSRPDRGNAGQDRLTAAVGNQTIEWEGQLRLAPVRSKGHLSIGGVQHDTIAHFAEGRIPYHLAGGEVSLESDYAVSLEDGLSLDVREGRITLTGLETRLEAEGRPVTQLDTLTASGIGFQLPRPELTIETVEGSGLLMNLARQSDGSINLLAPFAGASDSGTAPQEPAPASQGGTDRFQWSIGTITLAGSRINWRDDSLSQPATLALTDLSLSLDNLSHRLGEPVPYSLRFATPADGSVTVDGQTTLAPFTLEAAIGVDAVALSPLSPYVQNQVPVSITDGTLDVKGNLDLDDQTPQLTGTFNGRGALTNLALDHPDHDDTWVSWQQLAFEPVEYNIQPARLEIGTVSLTDASAAIQRFADGHTSLDALTPPASGNSDRDTTADESASGEGFVFRIDQFRLAGSQVSITDEAIEPRFRSRLHDLGGTVSGISNVPPQEGTLSLTGRVNDQADLTLNGQLGAIDDSSTSQITVALSNLGLPLLSPYFGRYLGYGIDSGKLALDLNYQLTGTQLDASNNAVLDQLVLGSSIESEQAVNAPIKLGLALLRDTDGRIDVTLPVQGDLASPEFSLGPVLMEAFTTLLVKAASSPFSALGSLADLAGFSGEELGQALFVPGTTELQDGEAAKLPALAKALSQRPGLILNIRANTSESLDGAALREQAVNDQLPVTADTPLTERIAALEALARDRLGESALSARRQSATPDGADAPPPAAWHETLMTALAERQTLAPDALTQLARQRASKLRRALVDEQGVDEDQVFTLAPVTDASGEEDGSAVVVPFSLKPR
;
A
#
# COMPACT_ATOMS: atom_id res chain seq x y z
N MET A 1 82.35 39.35 124.12
CA MET A 1 81.92 40.72 124.49
C MET A 1 80.63 41.00 123.73
N MET A 2 79.58 41.38 124.45
CA MET A 2 78.20 41.60 123.97
C MET A 2 78.11 42.61 122.81
N THR A 3 77.20 42.33 121.86
CA THR A 3 76.08 43.23 121.50
C THR A 3 75.02 42.47 120.67
N GLN A 4 73.75 42.68 121.03
CA GLN A 4 72.53 42.26 120.34
C GLN A 4 72.38 42.93 118.96
N ASP A 5 71.66 42.31 118.01
CA ASP A 5 70.23 42.60 117.76
C ASP A 5 69.78 42.34 116.29
N SER A 6 68.60 41.69 116.18
CA SER A 6 67.56 41.77 115.13
C SER A 6 67.70 41.19 113.69
N PRO A 7 66.69 40.42 113.20
CA PRO A 7 66.59 39.92 111.83
C PRO A 7 65.96 40.94 110.86
N ARG A 8 66.50 41.03 109.63
CA ARG A 8 66.00 41.93 108.56
C ARG A 8 64.79 41.33 107.80
N PRO A 9 63.73 42.11 107.53
CA PRO A 9 62.55 41.67 106.79
C PRO A 9 62.76 41.66 105.27
N ARG A 10 62.15 40.67 104.59
CA ARG A 10 62.05 40.58 103.12
C ARG A 10 61.22 41.75 102.57
N LYS A 11 61.78 42.48 101.58
CA LYS A 11 61.12 43.60 100.88
C LYS A 11 59.89 43.12 100.09
N PRO A 12 58.77 43.90 100.06
CA PRO A 12 57.55 43.51 99.37
C PRO A 12 57.54 44.04 97.92
N TYR A 13 58.22 43.34 97.00
CA TYR A 13 58.12 43.67 95.55
C TYR A 13 56.77 43.20 94.95
N HIS A 14 56.11 42.24 95.59
CA HIS A 14 54.85 41.63 95.12
C HIS A 14 53.61 42.53 95.26
N ARG A 15 53.64 43.61 96.06
CA ARG A 15 52.46 44.44 96.36
C ARG A 15 52.17 45.54 95.32
N ARG A 16 53.12 45.84 94.42
CA ARG A 16 52.91 46.80 93.30
C ARG A 16 52.47 46.11 92.01
N VAL A 17 52.92 44.88 91.79
CA VAL A 17 52.53 44.07 90.64
C VAL A 17 51.03 43.74 90.66
N SER A 18 50.46 43.46 91.84
CA SER A 18 49.02 43.19 91.97
C SER A 18 48.12 44.38 91.61
N VAL A 19 48.55 45.62 91.86
CA VAL A 19 47.80 46.83 91.50
C VAL A 19 47.84 47.06 89.99
N TRP A 20 48.99 46.84 89.35
CA TRP A 20 49.11 46.93 87.89
C TRP A 20 48.36 45.80 87.18
N ILE A 21 48.35 44.57 87.72
CA ILE A 21 47.53 43.47 87.19
C ILE A 21 46.04 43.81 87.33
N ALA A 22 45.60 44.27 88.49
CA ALA A 22 44.19 44.67 88.68
C ALA A 22 43.78 45.84 87.75
N ALA A 23 44.66 46.83 87.55
CA ALA A 23 44.43 47.92 86.61
C ALA A 23 44.39 47.45 85.16
N LEU A 24 45.24 46.49 84.78
CA LEU A 24 45.28 45.91 83.43
C LEU A 24 44.05 45.03 83.17
N VAL A 25 43.61 44.25 84.16
CA VAL A 25 42.34 43.48 84.09
C VAL A 25 41.15 44.43 84.01
N LEU A 26 41.11 45.52 84.79
CA LEU A 26 40.06 46.54 84.71
C LEU A 26 40.03 47.22 83.34
N LEU A 27 41.20 47.64 82.82
CA LEU A 27 41.34 48.21 81.48
C LEU A 27 40.90 47.23 80.39
N TYR A 28 41.28 45.96 80.51
CA TYR A 28 40.86 44.89 79.59
C TYR A 28 39.36 44.64 79.64
N THR A 29 38.76 44.64 80.84
CA THR A 29 37.31 44.49 81.03
C THR A 29 36.56 45.67 80.42
N LEU A 30 37.01 46.91 80.67
CA LEU A 30 36.41 48.12 80.10
C LEU A 30 36.59 48.18 78.57
N ALA A 31 37.77 47.80 78.08
CA ALA A 31 38.07 47.74 76.66
C ALA A 31 37.18 46.72 75.94
N GLY A 32 36.98 45.54 76.52
CA GLY A 32 36.15 44.49 75.95
C GLY A 32 34.65 44.77 76.06
N PHE A 33 34.12 45.05 77.25
CA PHE A 33 32.65 45.18 77.44
C PHE A 33 32.07 46.53 77.00
N ALA A 34 32.87 47.59 76.89
CA ALA A 34 32.35 48.93 76.56
C ALA A 34 33.00 49.54 75.32
N VAL A 35 34.34 49.59 75.24
CA VAL A 35 35.03 50.29 74.14
C VAL A 35 34.86 49.54 72.81
N LEU A 36 35.05 48.22 72.80
CA LEU A 36 34.98 47.42 71.58
C LEU A 36 33.56 47.38 70.98
N PRO A 37 32.49 47.05 71.74
CA PRO A 37 31.11 47.21 71.30
C PRO A 37 30.79 48.58 70.70
N TRP A 38 31.07 49.65 71.45
CA TRP A 38 30.83 51.03 71.01
C TRP A 38 31.60 51.36 69.72
N TRP A 39 32.83 50.86 69.58
CA TRP A 39 33.63 51.05 68.37
C TRP A 39 33.05 50.28 67.19
N LEU A 40 32.63 49.02 67.39
CA LEU A 40 32.03 48.18 66.35
C LEU A 40 30.67 48.72 65.88
N GLU A 41 29.80 49.17 66.80
CA GLU A 41 28.49 49.77 66.47
C GLU A 41 28.62 50.96 65.52
N ARG A 42 29.72 51.71 65.64
CA ARG A 42 30.00 52.87 64.80
C ARG A 42 30.77 52.51 63.51
N GLN A 43 31.66 51.53 63.58
CA GLN A 43 32.52 51.16 62.46
C GLN A 43 31.81 50.25 61.45
N VAL A 44 30.99 49.30 61.91
CA VAL A 44 30.33 48.30 61.05
C VAL A 44 29.45 48.96 59.97
N PRO A 45 28.50 49.88 60.30
CA PRO A 45 27.75 50.63 59.29
C PRO A 45 28.63 51.42 58.31
N GLY A 46 29.71 52.04 58.81
CA GLY A 46 30.62 52.83 57.99
C GLY A 46 31.42 51.99 56.99
N GLU A 47 31.83 50.78 57.37
CA GLU A 47 32.51 49.83 56.47
C GLU A 47 31.56 49.26 55.42
N LEU A 48 30.30 48.97 55.76
CA LEU A 48 29.28 48.56 54.78
C LEU A 48 29.08 49.63 53.72
N GLN A 49 28.97 50.90 54.11
CA GLN A 49 28.84 52.00 53.17
C GLN A 49 30.11 52.21 52.33
N THR A 50 31.30 52.11 52.94
CA THR A 50 32.57 52.40 52.24
C THR A 50 32.99 51.28 51.29
N ARG A 51 32.80 50.01 51.68
CA ARG A 51 33.27 48.85 50.91
C ARG A 51 32.22 48.21 50.03
N LEU A 52 30.94 48.35 50.36
CA LEU A 52 29.84 47.69 49.63
C LEU A 52 28.83 48.70 49.09
N GLY A 53 28.90 49.97 49.50
CA GLY A 53 27.93 50.99 49.10
C GLY A 53 26.58 50.90 49.84
N TRP A 54 26.42 49.97 50.78
CA TRP A 54 25.13 49.71 51.45
C TRP A 54 24.96 50.56 52.71
N GLN A 55 23.74 51.04 52.93
CA GLN A 55 23.37 51.75 54.15
C GLN A 55 23.07 50.73 55.25
N GLY A 56 24.02 50.54 56.16
CA GLY A 56 23.92 49.59 57.26
C GLY A 56 23.38 50.19 58.57
N SER A 57 22.74 49.35 59.38
CA SER A 57 22.38 49.63 60.77
C SER A 57 22.57 48.38 61.63
N VAL A 58 22.89 48.56 62.92
CA VAL A 58 23.04 47.47 63.91
C VAL A 58 22.27 47.86 65.15
N GLU A 59 21.49 46.92 65.72
CA GLU A 59 20.69 47.17 66.92
C GLU A 59 21.52 47.11 68.21
N ASP A 60 22.27 46.03 68.43
CA ASP A 60 23.11 45.84 69.62
C ASP A 60 24.36 44.98 69.31
N ILE A 61 25.49 45.31 69.93
CA ILE A 61 26.71 44.50 69.87
C ILE A 61 27.19 44.22 71.30
N ARG A 62 27.29 42.95 71.67
CA ARG A 62 27.82 42.54 72.98
C ARG A 62 29.10 41.74 72.79
N PHE A 63 30.15 42.10 73.53
CA PHE A 63 31.38 41.34 73.58
C PHE A 63 31.75 40.97 75.02
N ASN A 64 31.99 39.69 75.26
CA ASN A 64 32.51 39.20 76.53
C ASN A 64 34.01 38.88 76.37
N PRO A 65 34.93 39.72 76.88
CA PRO A 65 36.37 39.50 76.74
C PRO A 65 36.88 38.24 77.47
N TYR A 66 36.18 37.74 78.49
CA TYR A 66 36.65 36.55 79.22
C TYR A 66 36.34 35.25 78.49
N SER A 67 35.20 35.17 77.81
CA SER A 67 34.86 34.06 76.93
C SER A 67 35.29 34.29 75.48
N MET A 68 35.76 35.50 75.14
CA MET A 68 36.01 35.94 73.76
C MET A 68 34.81 35.69 72.83
N SER A 69 33.59 35.91 73.34
CA SER A 69 32.35 35.75 72.58
C SER A 69 31.78 37.09 72.16
N LEU A 70 31.48 37.23 70.86
CA LEU A 70 30.83 38.37 70.23
C LEU A 70 29.40 37.96 69.85
N SER A 71 28.41 38.76 70.23
CA SER A 71 27.03 38.66 69.75
C SER A 71 26.64 39.98 69.09
N VAL A 72 26.10 39.92 67.87
CA VAL A 72 25.53 41.05 67.14
C VAL A 72 24.05 40.75 66.94
N GLU A 73 23.16 41.62 67.41
CA GLU A 73 21.70 41.50 67.26
C GLU A 73 21.23 42.57 66.25
N GLY A 74 20.34 42.20 65.33
CA GLY A 74 19.65 43.11 64.41
C GLY A 74 20.56 43.89 63.47
N LEU A 75 21.39 43.21 62.66
CA LEU A 75 22.16 43.86 61.58
C LEU A 75 21.31 43.91 60.31
N ASP A 76 21.18 45.08 59.72
CA ASP A 76 20.44 45.30 58.49
C ASP A 76 21.21 46.20 57.53
N ALA A 77 21.13 45.91 56.24
CA ALA A 77 21.75 46.68 55.16
C ALA A 77 20.79 46.80 53.98
N SER A 78 20.65 48.01 53.47
CA SER A 78 19.85 48.31 52.29
C SER A 78 20.68 49.02 51.22
N ASP A 79 20.38 48.75 49.96
CA ASP A 79 20.84 49.56 48.83
C ASP A 79 19.84 50.67 48.53
N ASP A 80 19.99 51.34 47.38
CA ASP A 80 19.10 52.43 46.97
C ASP A 80 17.66 51.96 46.63
N GLU A 81 17.44 50.66 46.40
CA GLU A 81 16.12 50.10 46.07
C GLU A 81 15.40 49.53 47.30
N SER A 82 16.06 48.61 48.03
CA SER A 82 15.43 47.87 49.13
C SER A 82 16.46 47.18 50.05
N ARG A 83 15.99 46.41 51.02
CA ARG A 83 16.82 45.54 51.86
C ARG A 83 17.67 44.61 50.97
N ILE A 84 18.99 44.57 51.17
CA ILE A 84 19.93 43.75 50.38
C ILE A 84 20.61 42.68 51.22
N ALA A 85 20.91 42.95 52.49
CA ALA A 85 21.48 41.98 53.41
C ALA A 85 21.01 42.27 54.83
N GLY A 86 20.94 41.25 55.68
CA GLY A 86 20.64 41.41 57.09
C GLY A 86 20.77 40.10 57.85
N LEU A 87 20.71 40.16 59.18
CA LEU A 87 20.66 38.98 60.05
C LEU A 87 19.94 39.32 61.35
N GLY A 88 19.24 38.34 61.91
CA GLY A 88 18.57 38.48 63.21
C GLY A 88 19.60 38.50 64.34
N ALA A 89 20.49 37.51 64.37
CA ALA A 89 21.60 37.47 65.31
C ALA A 89 22.83 36.79 64.72
N LEU A 90 24.02 37.22 65.14
CA LEU A 90 25.31 36.59 64.85
C LEU A 90 26.02 36.31 66.16
N HIS A 91 26.32 35.06 66.44
CA HIS A 91 27.11 34.63 67.59
C HIS A 91 28.45 34.06 67.13
N VAL A 92 29.55 34.65 67.60
CA VAL A 92 30.91 34.21 67.29
C VAL A 92 31.66 33.97 68.60
N ASN A 93 32.16 32.76 68.82
CA ASN A 93 32.99 32.41 69.96
C ASN A 93 34.41 32.05 69.50
N VAL A 94 35.40 32.81 69.96
CA VAL A 94 36.81 32.54 69.65
C VAL A 94 37.42 31.71 70.79
N GLY A 95 37.94 30.53 70.46
CA GLY A 95 38.62 29.68 71.42
C GLY A 95 39.95 30.29 71.85
N PHE A 96 39.94 31.16 72.86
CA PHE A 96 41.11 31.95 73.28
C PHE A 96 42.32 31.10 73.59
N TRP A 97 42.15 30.07 74.43
CA TRP A 97 43.23 29.20 74.86
C TRP A 97 43.73 28.30 73.72
N ALA A 98 42.83 27.83 72.84
CA ALA A 98 43.20 27.06 71.65
C ALA A 98 43.99 27.91 70.64
N SER A 99 43.58 29.17 70.44
CA SER A 99 44.21 30.12 69.51
C SER A 99 45.55 30.67 70.02
N LEU A 100 45.77 30.72 71.34
CA LEU A 100 47.03 31.21 71.92
C LEU A 100 48.21 30.25 71.69
N PHE A 101 47.93 28.95 71.58
CA PHE A 101 48.94 27.89 71.45
C PHE A 101 48.81 27.08 70.15
N GLY A 102 47.98 27.51 69.21
CA GLY A 102 47.61 26.76 68.00
C GLY A 102 47.07 27.67 66.89
N PRO A 103 46.33 27.11 65.90
CA PRO A 103 45.66 27.89 64.87
C PRO A 103 44.56 28.77 65.47
N LEU A 104 44.22 29.88 64.81
CA LEU A 104 43.10 30.72 65.23
C LEU A 104 41.80 29.90 65.14
N THR A 105 41.23 29.58 66.29
CA THR A 105 40.13 28.63 66.43
C THR A 105 38.84 29.38 66.77
N LEU A 106 37.84 29.21 65.92
CA LEU A 106 36.48 29.70 66.07
C LEU A 106 35.63 28.52 66.53
N GLU A 107 35.29 28.48 67.81
CA GLU A 107 34.53 27.36 68.42
C GLU A 107 33.11 27.30 67.87
N THR A 108 32.48 28.46 67.66
CA THR A 108 31.13 28.54 67.10
C THR A 108 30.95 29.83 66.32
N ILE A 109 30.39 29.73 65.12
CA ILE A 109 29.82 30.83 64.34
C ILE A 109 28.38 30.44 64.04
N GLU A 110 27.42 31.13 64.62
CA GLU A 110 26.00 30.89 64.41
C GLU A 110 25.34 32.15 63.88
N VAL A 111 24.64 32.03 62.75
CA VAL A 111 23.92 33.11 62.09
C VAL A 111 22.44 32.76 62.06
N GLU A 112 21.64 33.51 62.81
CA GLU A 112 20.20 33.32 62.88
C GLU A 112 19.49 34.28 61.93
N GLN A 113 18.57 33.73 61.14
CA GLN A 113 17.75 34.44 60.16
C GLN A 113 18.53 35.38 59.24
N PRO A 114 19.66 34.95 58.63
CA PRO A 114 20.32 35.80 57.64
C PRO A 114 19.43 35.99 56.42
N PHE A 115 19.32 37.23 55.97
CA PHE A 115 18.67 37.62 54.74
C PHE A 115 19.71 38.11 53.74
N VAL A 116 19.67 37.65 52.48
CA VAL A 116 20.47 38.20 51.39
C VAL A 116 19.65 38.26 50.09
N ARG A 117 19.68 39.39 49.39
CA ARG A 117 19.14 39.54 48.04
C ARG A 117 20.26 39.38 47.01
N VAL A 118 20.05 38.49 46.04
CA VAL A 118 20.99 38.22 44.94
C VAL A 118 20.32 38.56 43.62
N ASP A 119 20.75 39.63 42.96
CA ASP A 119 20.22 40.04 41.66
C ASP A 119 21.14 39.57 40.52
N ARG A 120 20.61 38.81 39.56
CA ARG A 120 21.27 38.52 38.28
C ARG A 120 20.83 39.58 37.27
N LEU A 121 21.76 40.43 36.87
CA LEU A 121 21.51 41.59 36.00
C LEU A 121 21.42 41.18 34.51
N PRO A 122 20.87 42.03 33.62
CA PRO A 122 20.72 41.74 32.19
C PRO A 122 22.00 41.33 31.44
N ASP A 123 23.17 41.70 31.96
CA ASP A 123 24.48 41.35 31.41
C ASP A 123 25.09 40.08 32.03
N ASN A 124 24.28 39.32 32.76
CA ASN A 124 24.65 38.10 33.46
C ASN A 124 25.61 38.30 34.65
N ARG A 125 25.86 39.54 35.09
CA ARG A 125 26.62 39.84 36.31
C ARG A 125 25.73 39.73 37.56
N ILE A 126 26.35 39.46 38.70
CA ILE A 126 25.67 39.41 40.00
C ILE A 126 25.80 40.79 40.68
N GLY A 127 24.68 41.38 41.08
CA GLY A 127 24.62 42.71 41.69
C GLY A 127 25.58 42.88 42.87
N LEU A 128 25.57 41.94 43.83
CA LEU A 128 26.47 41.97 44.99
C LEU A 128 27.97 42.00 44.62
N VAL A 129 28.35 41.31 43.53
CA VAL A 129 29.74 41.28 43.04
C VAL A 129 30.09 42.61 42.36
N GLN A 130 29.13 43.18 41.63
CA GLN A 130 29.29 44.50 41.03
C GLN A 130 29.47 45.58 42.11
N ASP A 131 28.61 45.60 43.13
CA ASP A 131 28.71 46.54 44.27
C ASP A 131 30.09 46.47 44.93
N TRP A 132 30.61 45.26 45.14
CA TRP A 132 31.95 45.07 45.69
C TRP A 132 33.04 45.57 44.75
N LEU A 133 32.97 45.25 43.45
CA LEU A 133 33.98 45.65 42.46
C LEU A 133 34.01 47.17 42.23
N GLU A 134 32.86 47.82 42.26
CA GLU A 134 32.74 49.29 42.09
C GLU A 134 33.40 50.03 43.26
N ASN A 135 33.23 49.53 44.48
CA ASN A 135 33.79 50.14 45.70
C ASN A 135 35.20 49.61 46.04
N ASN A 136 35.64 48.50 45.45
CA ASN A 136 36.97 47.90 45.64
C ASN A 136 37.61 47.55 44.27
N PRO A 137 37.92 48.53 43.43
CA PRO A 137 38.50 48.26 42.12
C PRO A 137 39.86 47.55 42.26
N PRO A 138 40.14 46.52 41.44
CA PRO A 138 41.39 45.78 41.51
C PRO A 138 42.57 46.73 41.28
N SER A 139 43.52 46.74 42.22
CA SER A 139 44.71 47.58 42.15
C SER A 139 45.55 47.22 40.92
N GLN A 140 45.76 48.18 40.02
CA GLN A 140 46.54 48.01 38.78
C GLN A 140 48.07 48.12 38.99
N GLU A 141 48.57 48.08 40.23
CA GLU A 141 50.01 48.09 40.48
C GLU A 141 50.63 46.70 40.20
N PRO A 142 51.76 46.62 39.48
CA PRO A 142 52.47 45.37 39.28
C PRO A 142 52.82 44.74 40.62
N ARG A 143 52.38 43.50 40.84
CA ARG A 143 52.68 42.70 42.05
C ARG A 143 54.14 42.22 42.05
N ASP A 144 55.10 43.13 42.01
CA ASP A 144 56.52 42.76 41.94
C ASP A 144 57.30 42.99 43.25
N ASN A 145 56.68 43.48 44.33
CA ASN A 145 57.40 43.73 45.59
C ASN A 145 56.59 43.47 46.87
N ARG A 146 55.82 42.38 46.91
CA ARG A 146 55.32 41.83 48.19
C ARG A 146 56.17 40.59 48.53
N PRO A 147 56.82 40.50 49.70
CA PRO A 147 57.54 39.29 50.08
C PRO A 147 56.58 38.10 50.05
N ALA A 148 56.96 37.05 49.33
CA ALA A 148 56.15 35.88 49.01
C ALA A 148 56.00 34.86 50.17
N ASP A 149 56.31 35.24 51.41
CA ASP A 149 56.46 34.32 52.56
C ASP A 149 55.44 34.52 53.70
N SER A 150 54.33 35.23 53.48
CA SER A 150 53.22 35.21 54.45
C SER A 150 52.30 34.03 54.10
N GLU A 151 52.61 32.84 54.62
CA GLU A 151 51.62 31.75 54.66
C GLU A 151 50.32 32.27 55.29
N PRO A 152 49.15 31.95 54.72
CA PRO A 152 47.88 32.38 55.29
C PRO A 152 47.74 31.86 56.72
N VAL A 153 47.18 32.68 57.61
CA VAL A 153 46.95 32.30 59.00
C VAL A 153 46.10 31.02 59.03
N PRO A 154 46.53 29.94 59.70
CA PRO A 154 45.75 28.72 59.79
C PRO A 154 44.51 28.99 60.66
N LEU A 155 43.35 28.78 60.06
CA LEU A 155 42.04 28.96 60.69
C LEU A 155 41.40 27.59 60.92
N LEU A 156 40.77 27.44 62.07
CA LEU A 156 39.94 26.30 62.43
C LEU A 156 38.54 26.80 62.82
N PHE A 157 37.51 26.27 62.18
CA PHE A 157 36.11 26.49 62.52
C PHE A 157 35.55 25.18 63.08
N GLU A 158 35.29 25.11 64.38
CA GLU A 158 34.73 23.89 64.98
C GLU A 158 33.26 23.70 64.62
N ARG A 159 32.48 24.78 64.56
CA ARG A 159 31.08 24.76 64.12
C ARG A 159 30.69 26.07 63.43
N ILE A 160 30.14 25.96 62.23
CA ILE A 160 29.47 27.04 61.49
C ILE A 160 28.01 26.62 61.33
N ALA A 161 27.08 27.43 61.79
CA ALA A 161 25.64 27.18 61.68
C ALA A 161 24.92 28.40 61.09
N ILE A 162 24.03 28.15 60.13
CA ILE A 162 23.03 29.10 59.66
C ILE A 162 21.68 28.48 59.99
N ALA A 163 20.81 29.23 60.66
CA ALA A 163 19.47 28.80 61.03
C ALA A 163 18.42 29.76 60.48
N GLY A 164 17.47 29.25 59.71
CA GLY A 164 16.35 30.02 59.15
C GLY A 164 16.76 31.09 58.16
N GLY A 165 17.80 30.85 57.35
CA GLY A 165 18.25 31.79 56.32
C GLY A 165 17.21 32.01 55.22
N HIS A 166 17.24 33.20 54.63
CA HIS A 166 16.36 33.64 53.55
C HIS A 166 17.19 34.27 52.44
N VAL A 167 17.25 33.62 51.27
CA VAL A 167 17.91 34.18 50.08
C VAL A 167 16.86 34.53 49.04
N ARG A 168 16.77 35.80 48.67
CA ARG A 168 15.92 36.27 47.57
C ARG A 168 16.75 36.35 46.29
N PHE A 169 16.58 35.42 45.38
CA PHE A 169 17.23 35.45 44.07
C PHE A 169 16.33 36.10 43.02
N ARG A 170 16.75 37.20 42.42
CA ARG A 170 16.02 37.92 41.35
C ARG A 170 16.75 37.73 40.04
N ASP A 171 16.13 37.04 39.09
CA ASP A 171 16.67 36.90 37.74
C ASP A 171 16.10 37.98 36.83
N GLN A 172 16.89 39.02 36.58
CA GLN A 172 16.54 40.12 35.67
C GLN A 172 17.16 39.94 34.28
N ALA A 173 17.92 38.86 34.07
CA ALA A 173 18.47 38.52 32.76
C ALA A 173 17.46 37.83 31.84
N ALA A 174 16.49 37.12 32.42
CA ALA A 174 15.36 36.54 31.72
C ALA A 174 14.22 37.57 31.50
N SER A 175 13.32 37.30 30.55
CA SER A 175 12.19 38.17 30.22
C SER A 175 10.92 37.34 30.02
N PRO A 176 10.01 37.27 31.01
CA PRO A 176 9.91 38.14 32.19
C PRO A 176 10.97 37.87 33.26
N SER A 177 11.25 38.87 34.09
CA SER A 177 12.10 38.69 35.27
C SER A 177 11.36 37.87 36.33
N GLU A 178 12.05 36.92 36.96
CA GLU A 178 11.47 36.03 37.97
C GLU A 178 12.17 36.17 39.32
N THR A 179 11.46 35.93 40.43
CA THR A 179 12.01 36.00 41.78
C THR A 179 11.81 34.69 42.52
N PHE A 180 12.91 34.10 42.98
CA PHE A 180 12.93 32.86 43.74
C PHE A 180 13.25 33.16 45.20
N GLU A 181 12.34 32.81 46.10
CA GLU A 181 12.52 32.92 47.55
C GLU A 181 13.05 31.59 48.09
N ILE A 182 14.32 31.57 48.53
CA ILE A 182 14.97 30.42 49.13
C ILE A 182 14.84 30.53 50.66
N GLU A 183 13.84 29.88 51.25
CA GLU A 183 13.55 29.92 52.69
C GLU A 183 12.79 28.64 53.14
N PRO A 184 13.19 27.98 54.25
CA PRO A 184 14.39 28.27 55.04
C PRO A 184 15.66 27.79 54.33
N LEU A 185 16.80 28.40 54.67
CA LEU A 185 18.15 27.93 54.36
C LEU A 185 18.87 27.66 55.69
N ASP A 186 19.09 26.39 55.99
CA ASP A 186 19.82 25.91 57.16
C ASP A 186 21.14 25.26 56.72
N LEU A 187 22.25 25.67 57.32
CA LEU A 187 23.58 25.11 57.04
C LEU A 187 24.26 24.75 58.36
N ALA A 188 24.89 23.58 58.44
CA ALA A 188 25.73 23.19 59.56
C ALA A 188 27.02 22.56 59.02
N ILE A 189 28.16 23.19 59.26
CA ILE A 189 29.49 22.70 58.90
C ILE A 189 30.31 22.53 60.17
N ASN A 190 30.99 21.39 60.33
CA ASN A 190 31.76 21.09 61.53
C ASN A 190 33.23 20.79 61.22
N ASP A 191 34.15 21.25 62.09
CA ASP A 191 35.61 21.01 62.01
C ASP A 191 36.27 21.41 60.67
N LEU A 192 35.88 22.55 60.09
CA LEU A 192 36.44 23.08 58.85
C LEU A 192 37.81 23.75 59.11
N ALA A 193 38.85 23.35 58.39
CA ALA A 193 40.19 23.92 58.53
C ALA A 193 40.72 24.47 57.20
N THR A 194 41.45 25.59 57.25
CA THR A 194 42.12 26.18 56.07
C THR A 194 43.53 25.61 55.82
N TYR A 195 43.93 24.60 56.59
CA TYR A 195 45.24 23.95 56.53
C TYR A 195 45.09 22.43 56.58
N SER A 196 46.10 21.70 56.08
CA SER A 196 46.08 20.24 56.02
C SER A 196 46.21 19.59 57.40
N ARG A 197 45.34 18.61 57.72
CA ARG A 197 45.33 17.89 59.00
C ARG A 197 45.29 16.36 58.77
N PRO A 198 46.38 15.62 59.04
CA PRO A 198 46.48 14.18 58.70
C PRO A 198 45.70 13.19 59.59
N ASP A 199 45.28 13.55 60.80
CA ASP A 199 44.96 12.57 61.86
C ASP A 199 43.51 12.55 62.40
N ARG A 200 42.51 13.08 61.67
CA ARG A 200 41.09 12.97 62.08
C ARG A 200 40.28 12.18 61.07
N GLY A 201 40.17 10.86 61.31
CA GLY A 201 39.19 10.00 60.66
C GLY A 201 37.81 10.27 61.25
N ASN A 202 36.85 10.69 60.41
CA ASN A 202 35.45 11.03 60.72
C ASN A 202 35.24 12.30 61.56
N ALA A 203 35.63 13.46 61.03
CA ALA A 203 35.22 14.74 61.56
C ALA A 203 34.03 15.30 60.75
N GLY A 204 32.86 15.46 61.40
CA GLY A 204 31.67 16.16 60.90
C GLY A 204 30.80 15.41 59.89
N GLN A 205 29.48 15.36 60.14
CA GLN A 205 28.49 15.33 59.07
C GLN A 205 28.08 16.78 58.84
N ASP A 206 28.44 17.33 57.69
CA ASP A 206 27.99 18.64 57.25
C ASP A 206 26.62 18.49 56.60
N ARG A 207 25.70 19.41 56.84
CA ARG A 207 24.34 19.38 56.29
C ARG A 207 23.92 20.75 55.79
N LEU A 208 23.28 20.79 54.63
CA LEU A 208 22.59 21.95 54.08
C LEU A 208 21.16 21.53 53.73
N THR A 209 20.17 22.30 54.17
CA THR A 209 18.79 22.16 53.72
C THR A 209 18.27 23.52 53.30
N ALA A 210 17.75 23.61 52.08
CA ALA A 210 17.18 24.81 51.51
C ALA A 210 15.87 24.48 50.78
N ALA A 211 14.93 25.42 50.73
CA ALA A 211 13.67 25.24 49.99
C ALA A 211 13.35 26.45 49.12
N VAL A 212 12.76 26.23 47.93
CA VAL A 212 12.25 27.26 47.02
C VAL A 212 10.77 26.98 46.74
N GLY A 213 9.89 27.58 47.54
CA GLY A 213 8.47 27.21 47.55
C GLY A 213 8.30 25.76 48.03
N ASN A 214 7.82 24.87 47.14
CA ASN A 214 7.69 23.44 47.42
C ASN A 214 8.92 22.62 46.99
N GLN A 215 9.92 23.25 46.38
CA GLN A 215 11.13 22.60 45.88
C GLN A 215 12.14 22.49 47.02
N THR A 216 12.79 21.34 47.16
CA THR A 216 13.72 21.07 48.27
C THR A 216 15.12 20.81 47.76
N ILE A 217 16.13 21.28 48.48
CA ILE A 217 17.55 21.02 48.24
C ILE A 217 18.13 20.55 49.57
N GLU A 218 18.57 19.30 49.61
CA GLU A 218 19.21 18.68 50.75
C GLU A 218 20.60 18.20 50.35
N TRP A 219 21.61 18.55 51.14
CA TRP A 219 22.96 18.06 50.97
C TRP A 219 23.52 17.59 52.31
N GLU A 220 24.07 16.38 52.33
CA GLU A 220 24.72 15.80 53.49
C GLU A 220 26.11 15.29 53.10
N GLY A 221 27.17 15.73 53.78
CA GLY A 221 28.52 15.43 53.32
C GLY A 221 29.65 15.86 54.23
N GLN A 222 30.81 16.01 53.63
CA GLN A 222 32.06 16.44 54.26
C GLN A 222 32.76 17.44 53.34
N LEU A 223 33.07 18.63 53.86
CA LEU A 223 33.81 19.67 53.16
C LEU A 223 35.22 19.86 53.76
N ARG A 224 36.24 19.94 52.90
CA ARG A 224 37.62 20.30 53.26
C ARG A 224 38.14 21.38 52.33
N LEU A 225 38.91 22.33 52.85
CA LEU A 225 39.47 23.44 52.06
C LEU A 225 40.95 23.27 51.70
N ALA A 226 41.69 22.41 52.39
CA ALA A 226 43.14 22.24 52.19
C ALA A 226 43.58 20.76 52.25
N PRO A 227 43.62 20.05 51.11
CA PRO A 227 43.20 20.48 49.77
C PRO A 227 41.67 20.53 49.65
N VAL A 228 41.15 21.27 48.65
CA VAL A 228 39.71 21.40 48.44
C VAL A 228 39.13 20.04 48.04
N ARG A 229 38.27 19.50 48.89
CA ARG A 229 37.53 18.25 48.67
C ARG A 229 36.12 18.38 49.20
N SER A 230 35.16 17.86 48.47
CA SER A 230 33.81 17.66 48.97
C SER A 230 33.32 16.28 48.58
N LYS A 231 32.68 15.57 49.51
CA LYS A 231 31.96 14.34 49.20
C LYS A 231 30.66 14.33 49.97
N GLY A 232 29.60 13.82 49.37
CA GLY A 232 28.31 13.77 50.02
C GLY A 232 27.20 13.30 49.12
N HIS A 233 26.02 13.26 49.70
CA HIS A 233 24.75 12.99 49.07
C HIS A 233 24.05 14.31 48.77
N LEU A 234 23.54 14.47 47.55
CA LEU A 234 22.76 15.62 47.11
C LEU A 234 21.39 15.14 46.66
N SER A 235 20.33 15.70 47.24
CA SER A 235 18.94 15.49 46.85
C SER A 235 18.30 16.83 46.51
N ILE A 236 17.76 16.93 45.31
CA ILE A 236 16.96 18.06 44.84
C ILE A 236 15.58 17.51 44.51
N GLY A 237 14.61 17.82 45.36
CA GLY A 237 13.25 17.31 45.25
C GLY A 237 12.31 18.32 44.62
N GLY A 238 11.57 17.87 43.62
CA GLY A 238 10.35 18.50 43.17
C GLY A 238 10.48 19.80 42.38
N VAL A 239 11.51 19.91 41.55
CA VAL A 239 11.73 21.07 40.67
C VAL A 239 10.59 21.18 39.68
N GLN A 240 9.82 22.26 39.75
CA GLN A 240 8.60 22.44 38.96
C GLN A 240 8.91 22.86 37.52
N HIS A 241 8.06 22.43 36.58
CA HIS A 241 8.20 22.77 35.15
C HIS A 241 8.34 24.27 34.88
N ASP A 242 7.67 25.15 35.64
CA ASP A 242 7.80 26.61 35.51
C ASP A 242 9.23 27.09 35.81
N THR A 243 9.87 26.51 36.84
CA THR A 243 11.27 26.80 37.19
C THR A 243 12.20 26.32 36.08
N ILE A 244 11.95 25.13 35.52
CA ILE A 244 12.72 24.59 34.41
C ILE A 244 12.54 25.46 33.15
N ALA A 245 11.30 25.83 32.82
CA ALA A 245 10.95 26.65 31.68
C ALA A 245 11.63 28.03 31.73
N HIS A 246 11.66 28.66 32.91
CA HIS A 246 12.35 29.94 33.13
C HIS A 246 13.84 29.87 32.76
N PHE A 247 14.55 28.83 33.21
CA PHE A 247 15.99 28.68 32.92
C PHE A 247 16.28 28.07 31.54
N ALA A 248 15.28 27.46 30.90
CA ALA A 248 15.35 26.87 29.57
C ALA A 248 14.76 27.74 28.45
N GLU A 249 14.31 28.96 28.78
CA GLU A 249 13.66 29.87 27.85
C GLU A 249 14.50 30.10 26.58
N GLY A 250 13.86 30.00 25.41
CA GLY A 250 14.51 30.13 24.10
C GLY A 250 15.33 28.92 23.64
N ARG A 251 15.43 27.83 24.43
CA ARG A 251 16.11 26.58 24.02
C ARG A 251 15.17 25.43 23.69
N ILE A 252 13.95 25.45 24.22
CA ILE A 252 12.94 24.42 23.98
C ILE A 252 11.82 25.02 23.14
N PRO A 253 11.49 24.45 21.97
CA PRO A 253 10.46 24.99 21.08
C PRO A 253 9.03 24.62 21.50
N TYR A 254 8.85 24.05 22.69
CA TYR A 254 7.57 23.60 23.24
C TYR A 254 7.30 24.30 24.56
N HIS A 255 6.02 24.60 24.81
CA HIS A 255 5.57 25.08 26.11
C HIS A 255 5.42 23.90 27.07
N LEU A 256 6.17 23.92 28.17
CA LEU A 256 6.00 22.98 29.28
C LEU A 256 4.74 23.39 30.06
N ALA A 257 3.72 22.55 30.10
CA ALA A 257 2.45 22.81 30.80
C ALA A 257 2.32 22.03 32.12
N GLY A 258 3.24 21.10 32.38
CA GLY A 258 3.29 20.28 33.57
C GLY A 258 4.57 19.47 33.62
N GLY A 259 4.93 19.05 34.83
CA GLY A 259 6.11 18.24 35.08
C GLY A 259 6.82 18.62 36.37
N GLU A 260 7.41 17.63 37.01
CA GLU A 260 8.26 17.79 38.18
C GLU A 260 9.51 16.93 38.03
N VAL A 261 10.67 17.50 38.33
CA VAL A 261 11.97 16.79 38.26
C VAL A 261 12.58 16.68 39.65
N SER A 262 12.95 15.47 40.03
CA SER A 262 13.76 15.19 41.22
C SER A 262 15.11 14.58 40.81
N LEU A 263 16.17 14.99 41.49
CA LEU A 263 17.54 14.52 41.30
C LEU A 263 18.09 14.05 42.64
N GLU A 264 18.70 12.88 42.67
CA GLU A 264 19.41 12.34 43.82
C GLU A 264 20.76 11.82 43.34
N SER A 265 21.85 12.09 44.06
CA SER A 265 23.16 11.54 43.69
C SER A 265 24.18 11.61 44.82
N ASP A 266 25.05 10.61 44.86
CA ASP A 266 26.31 10.70 45.58
C ASP A 266 27.39 11.33 44.71
N TYR A 267 28.20 12.21 45.28
CA TYR A 267 29.33 12.80 44.58
C TYR A 267 30.59 12.85 45.45
N ALA A 268 31.74 12.82 44.78
CA ALA A 268 33.03 13.16 45.35
C ALA A 268 33.81 14.04 44.38
N VAL A 269 34.18 15.24 44.81
CA VAL A 269 35.01 16.20 44.07
C VAL A 269 36.31 16.47 44.83
N SER A 270 37.42 16.52 44.11
CA SER A 270 38.74 16.81 44.68
C SER A 270 39.56 17.65 43.70
N LEU A 271 40.25 18.66 44.23
CA LEU A 271 41.12 19.61 43.50
C LEU A 271 42.61 19.45 43.85
N GLU A 272 43.00 18.38 44.56
CA GLU A 272 44.42 18.17 44.97
C GLU A 272 45.37 18.00 43.77
N ASP A 273 45.00 17.16 42.80
CA ASP A 273 45.79 16.82 41.62
C ASP A 273 45.05 17.19 40.31
N GLY A 274 44.38 18.35 40.31
CA GLY A 274 43.45 18.77 39.25
C GLY A 274 41.99 18.43 39.59
N LEU A 275 41.04 18.79 38.71
CA LEU A 275 39.62 18.52 38.92
C LEU A 275 39.32 17.03 38.72
N SER A 276 38.98 16.35 39.81
CA SER A 276 38.38 15.02 39.80
C SER A 276 36.96 15.11 40.31
N LEU A 277 36.04 14.44 39.61
CA LEU A 277 34.63 14.33 39.96
C LEU A 277 34.22 12.88 39.77
N ASP A 278 33.57 12.30 40.77
CA ASP A 278 33.03 10.95 40.75
C ASP A 278 31.60 11.04 41.26
N VAL A 279 30.65 10.86 40.35
CA VAL A 279 29.21 10.85 40.59
C VAL A 279 28.77 9.39 40.57
N ARG A 280 28.01 8.96 41.58
CA ARG A 280 27.54 7.58 41.72
C ARG A 280 26.10 7.55 42.21
N GLU A 281 25.45 6.42 41.93
CA GLU A 281 24.07 6.14 42.35
C GLU A 281 23.10 7.27 41.98
N GLY A 282 23.39 8.00 40.90
CA GLY A 282 22.58 9.11 40.46
C GLY A 282 21.22 8.63 39.98
N ARG A 283 20.17 9.33 40.37
CA ARG A 283 18.79 9.09 39.98
C ARG A 283 18.13 10.40 39.58
N ILE A 284 17.58 10.43 38.37
CA ILE A 284 16.76 11.54 37.88
C ILE A 284 15.37 10.99 37.63
N THR A 285 14.35 11.59 38.24
CA THR A 285 12.94 11.22 38.07
C THR A 285 12.18 12.42 37.54
N LEU A 286 11.54 12.26 36.39
CA LEU A 286 10.59 13.21 35.81
C LEU A 286 9.19 12.62 35.94
N THR A 287 8.25 13.36 36.53
CA THR A 287 6.85 12.92 36.70
C THR A 287 5.88 13.93 36.09
N GLY A 288 4.86 13.44 35.39
CA GLY A 288 3.74 14.24 34.89
C GLY A 288 4.12 15.27 33.84
N LEU A 289 5.06 14.95 32.94
CA LEU A 289 5.45 15.85 31.85
C LEU A 289 4.26 16.07 30.92
N GLU A 290 3.96 17.33 30.63
CA GLU A 290 2.99 17.72 29.59
C GLU A 290 3.59 18.82 28.71
N THR A 291 3.56 18.61 27.39
CA THR A 291 4.02 19.60 26.40
C THR A 291 2.91 20.03 25.44
N ARG A 292 2.96 21.31 25.06
CA ARG A 292 2.02 21.94 24.11
C ARG A 292 2.79 22.72 23.04
N LEU A 293 2.25 22.77 21.82
CA LEU A 293 2.80 23.57 20.70
C LEU A 293 2.46 25.06 20.81
N GLU A 294 1.36 25.39 21.50
CA GLU A 294 0.87 26.75 21.73
C GLU A 294 0.40 26.85 23.20
N ALA A 295 0.52 28.01 23.84
CA ALA A 295 0.13 28.18 25.25
C ALA A 295 -1.35 27.80 25.53
N GLU A 296 -2.23 27.92 24.53
CA GLU A 296 -3.67 27.59 24.60
C GLU A 296 -4.04 26.27 23.86
N GLY A 297 -3.06 25.53 23.32
CA GLY A 297 -3.27 24.35 22.47
C GLY A 297 -3.47 23.02 23.22
N ARG A 298 -3.96 22.00 22.51
CA ARG A 298 -4.10 20.62 23.05
C ARG A 298 -2.73 20.02 23.41
N PRO A 299 -2.65 19.11 24.41
CA PRO A 299 -1.41 18.41 24.75
C PRO A 299 -0.93 17.56 23.57
N VAL A 300 0.36 17.70 23.25
CA VAL A 300 1.00 16.99 22.13
C VAL A 300 1.72 15.76 22.65
N THR A 301 2.40 15.90 23.79
CA THR A 301 3.06 14.79 24.49
C THR A 301 2.70 14.85 25.98
N GLN A 302 2.34 13.70 26.54
CA GLN A 302 2.23 13.50 27.99
C GLN A 302 3.05 12.28 28.39
N LEU A 303 3.67 12.29 29.57
CA LEU A 303 4.44 11.18 30.11
C LEU A 303 4.24 11.11 31.62
N ASP A 304 3.77 9.96 32.12
CA ASP A 304 3.47 9.79 33.54
C ASP A 304 4.75 9.83 34.37
N THR A 305 5.74 9.00 34.00
CA THR A 305 7.05 8.96 34.68
C THR A 305 8.18 8.63 33.70
N LEU A 306 9.36 9.19 33.97
CA LEU A 306 10.63 8.83 33.35
C LEU A 306 11.72 8.86 34.42
N THR A 307 12.32 7.71 34.69
CA THR A 307 13.35 7.54 35.71
C THR A 307 14.64 7.04 35.08
N ALA A 308 15.73 7.79 35.23
CA ALA A 308 17.08 7.31 34.94
C ALA A 308 17.77 6.98 36.26
N SER A 309 18.20 5.73 36.45
CA SER A 309 18.85 5.24 37.68
C SER A 309 20.26 4.71 37.41
N GLY A 310 21.09 4.69 38.46
CA GLY A 310 22.47 4.22 38.36
C GLY A 310 23.34 5.15 37.51
N ILE A 311 23.05 6.44 37.49
CA ILE A 311 23.82 7.44 36.76
C ILE A 311 25.19 7.56 37.42
N GLY A 312 26.24 7.23 36.68
CA GLY A 312 27.62 7.37 37.06
C GLY A 312 28.36 8.31 36.11
N PHE A 313 29.12 9.26 36.65
CA PHE A 313 29.95 10.17 35.85
C PHE A 313 31.32 10.37 36.47
N GLN A 314 32.39 10.23 35.69
CA GLN A 314 33.76 10.36 36.18
C GLN A 314 34.55 11.44 35.41
N LEU A 315 35.47 12.12 36.10
CA LEU A 315 36.50 13.00 35.57
C LEU A 315 37.84 12.68 36.29
N PRO A 316 38.99 12.75 35.60
CA PRO A 316 39.22 13.40 34.30
C PRO A 316 38.88 12.56 33.07
N ARG A 317 38.59 11.26 33.21
CA ARG A 317 38.12 10.40 32.10
C ARG A 317 36.61 10.59 31.95
N PRO A 318 36.12 11.37 30.97
CA PRO A 318 34.71 11.73 30.87
C PRO A 318 33.89 10.51 30.42
N GLU A 319 33.46 9.72 31.40
CA GLU A 319 32.69 8.49 31.22
C GLU A 319 31.32 8.66 31.89
N LEU A 320 30.25 8.48 31.12
CA LEU A 320 28.86 8.50 31.57
C LEU A 320 28.26 7.10 31.48
N THR A 321 27.74 6.60 32.59
CA THR A 321 27.04 5.31 32.66
C THR A 321 25.64 5.55 33.20
N ILE A 322 24.65 4.88 32.63
CA ILE A 322 23.27 4.88 33.14
C ILE A 322 22.85 3.41 33.16
N GLU A 323 22.47 2.88 34.32
CA GLU A 323 22.09 1.46 34.42
C GLU A 323 20.72 1.24 33.76
N THR A 324 19.72 2.04 34.13
CA THR A 324 18.36 1.90 33.60
C THR A 324 17.74 3.26 33.28
N VAL A 325 16.93 3.28 32.21
CA VAL A 325 16.03 4.38 31.85
C VAL A 325 14.64 3.79 31.68
N GLU A 326 13.74 4.11 32.59
CA GLU A 326 12.39 3.54 32.66
C GLU A 326 11.34 4.65 32.44
N GLY A 327 10.57 4.54 31.37
CA GLY A 327 9.46 5.43 31.05
C GLY A 327 8.11 4.72 31.11
N SER A 328 7.06 5.41 31.53
CA SER A 328 5.70 4.87 31.54
C SER A 328 4.66 5.90 31.10
N GLY A 329 3.60 5.43 30.43
CA GLY A 329 2.43 6.25 30.15
C GLY A 329 2.67 7.36 29.12
N LEU A 330 3.55 7.15 28.14
CA LEU A 330 3.76 8.12 27.07
C LEU A 330 2.51 8.18 26.20
N LEU A 331 1.85 9.34 26.12
CA LEU A 331 0.79 9.64 25.17
C LEU A 331 1.31 10.64 24.14
N MET A 332 1.35 10.25 22.87
CA MET A 332 1.70 11.14 21.76
C MET A 332 0.51 11.34 20.81
N ASN A 333 0.18 12.60 20.54
CA ASN A 333 -0.82 12.98 19.55
C ASN A 333 -0.11 13.53 18.30
N LEU A 334 0.13 12.64 17.34
CA LEU A 334 0.80 12.94 16.08
C LEU A 334 -0.25 13.25 15.00
N ALA A 335 -0.03 14.33 14.27
CA ALA A 335 -0.88 14.72 13.16
C ALA A 335 -0.02 15.10 11.95
N ARG A 336 -0.27 14.44 10.81
CA ARG A 336 0.24 14.85 9.50
C ARG A 336 -0.74 15.83 8.88
N GLN A 337 -0.27 17.06 8.67
CA GLN A 337 -1.07 18.14 8.12
C GLN A 337 -1.19 18.01 6.58
N SER A 338 -2.06 18.83 5.98
CA SER A 338 -2.29 18.84 4.53
C SER A 338 -1.06 19.23 3.71
N ASP A 339 -0.09 19.94 4.31
CA ASP A 339 1.21 20.27 3.69
C ASP A 339 2.26 19.15 3.85
N GLY A 340 1.89 18.03 4.49
CA GLY A 340 2.76 16.90 4.78
C GLY A 340 3.62 17.05 6.04
N SER A 341 3.58 18.21 6.72
CA SER A 341 4.31 18.42 7.96
C SER A 341 3.72 17.63 9.13
N ILE A 342 4.56 17.20 10.07
CA ILE A 342 4.12 16.55 11.31
C ILE A 342 4.11 17.62 12.41
N ASN A 343 2.99 17.76 13.11
CA ASN A 343 2.78 18.76 14.16
C ASN A 343 3.93 18.81 15.19
N LEU A 344 4.44 17.66 15.64
CA LEU A 344 5.53 17.59 16.61
C LEU A 344 6.86 18.12 16.02
N LEU A 345 7.10 17.93 14.72
CA LEU A 345 8.36 18.32 14.06
C LEU A 345 8.32 19.74 13.48
N ALA A 346 7.13 20.33 13.32
CA ALA A 346 6.94 21.65 12.72
C ALA A 346 7.83 22.76 13.33
N PRO A 347 8.02 22.86 14.66
CA PRO A 347 8.88 23.89 15.25
C PRO A 347 10.36 23.77 14.87
N PHE A 348 10.81 22.59 14.43
CA PHE A 348 12.19 22.34 14.01
C PHE A 348 12.42 22.54 12.51
N ALA A 349 11.37 22.61 11.70
CA ALA A 349 11.48 22.71 10.24
C ALA A 349 12.20 24.00 9.77
N GLY A 350 12.06 25.10 10.52
CA GLY A 350 12.73 26.38 10.23
C GLY A 350 14.20 26.48 10.67
N ALA A 351 14.72 25.52 11.45
CA ALA A 351 16.11 25.55 11.93
C ALA A 351 17.13 25.17 10.85
N SER A 352 16.68 24.57 9.74
CA SER A 352 17.55 24.12 8.64
C SER A 352 17.83 25.20 7.58
N ASP A 353 17.08 26.31 7.58
CA ASP A 353 17.25 27.42 6.63
C ASP A 353 18.28 28.48 7.07
N SER A 354 18.95 28.26 8.20
CA SER A 354 20.21 28.96 8.48
C SER A 354 21.29 28.35 7.59
N GLY A 355 21.35 28.84 6.34
CA GLY A 355 22.25 28.42 5.25
C GLY A 355 23.75 28.50 5.56
N THR A 356 24.19 27.69 6.51
CA THR A 356 25.57 27.25 6.64
C THR A 356 25.55 25.79 6.23
N ALA A 357 26.00 25.53 5.00
CA ALA A 357 26.27 24.17 4.54
C ALA A 357 27.07 23.43 5.64
N PRO A 358 26.83 22.13 5.86
CA PRO A 358 27.67 21.33 6.73
C PRO A 358 29.11 21.51 6.25
N GLN A 359 29.91 22.26 7.03
CA GLN A 359 31.32 22.36 6.78
C GLN A 359 31.84 20.93 6.90
N GLU A 360 32.35 20.41 5.79
CA GLU A 360 33.03 19.13 5.69
C GLU A 360 33.86 18.91 6.96
N PRO A 361 33.63 17.81 7.72
CA PRO A 361 34.29 17.62 9.00
C PRO A 361 35.79 17.68 8.73
N ALA A 362 36.43 18.71 9.27
CA ALA A 362 37.87 18.86 9.19
C ALA A 362 38.49 17.52 9.61
N PRO A 363 39.47 16.98 8.87
CA PRO A 363 40.03 15.67 9.14
C PRO A 363 40.42 15.61 10.61
N ALA A 364 39.81 14.65 11.32
CA ALA A 364 40.08 14.38 12.72
C ALA A 364 41.59 14.28 12.90
N SER A 365 42.15 15.33 13.48
CA SER A 365 43.57 15.43 13.74
C SER A 365 43.90 14.35 14.76
N GLN A 366 44.65 13.34 14.31
CA GLN A 366 45.24 12.36 15.20
C GLN A 366 46.21 13.07 16.17
N GLY A 367 45.83 13.10 17.44
CA GLY A 367 46.61 13.68 18.54
C GLY A 367 45.78 13.68 19.82
N GLY A 368 45.88 12.61 20.61
CA GLY A 368 44.87 12.20 21.60
C GLY A 368 44.70 13.08 22.83
N THR A 369 43.53 12.94 23.47
CA THR A 369 43.29 12.65 24.90
C THR A 369 41.77 12.54 25.14
N ASP A 370 41.33 11.41 25.71
CA ASP A 370 40.00 11.07 26.25
C ASP A 370 38.72 11.52 25.49
N ARG A 371 38.25 10.66 24.58
CA ARG A 371 36.89 10.76 23.99
C ARG A 371 35.83 10.56 25.09
N PHE A 372 34.77 11.38 25.09
CA PHE A 372 33.59 11.16 25.93
C PHE A 372 33.02 9.77 25.68
N GLN A 373 33.05 8.92 26.71
CA GLN A 373 32.53 7.56 26.68
C GLN A 373 31.17 7.55 27.34
N TRP A 374 30.20 6.86 26.73
CA TRP A 374 28.88 6.72 27.32
C TRP A 374 28.30 5.33 27.09
N SER A 375 27.46 4.87 28.03
CA SER A 375 26.68 3.64 27.92
C SER A 375 25.39 3.72 28.73
N ILE A 376 24.34 3.08 28.22
CA ILE A 376 23.03 2.92 28.84
C ILE A 376 22.73 1.41 28.86
N GLY A 377 22.50 0.86 30.05
CA GLY A 377 22.27 -0.57 30.25
C GLY A 377 20.97 -1.04 29.62
N THR A 378 19.83 -0.57 30.15
CA THR A 378 18.50 -0.92 29.63
C THR A 378 17.62 0.33 29.54
N ILE A 379 16.91 0.48 28.41
CA ILE A 379 15.88 1.49 28.20
C ILE A 379 14.55 0.78 28.04
N THR A 380 13.60 1.03 28.93
CA THR A 380 12.23 0.50 28.81
C THR A 380 11.21 1.62 28.75
N LEU A 381 10.21 1.47 27.87
CA LEU A 381 9.00 2.27 27.83
C LEU A 381 7.80 1.32 27.94
N ALA A 382 6.82 1.61 28.80
CA ALA A 382 5.65 0.76 28.99
C ALA A 382 4.33 1.54 29.03
N GLY A 383 3.22 0.85 28.76
CA GLY A 383 1.86 1.39 28.89
C GLY A 383 1.61 2.64 28.04
N SER A 384 2.26 2.74 26.88
CA SER A 384 2.27 3.96 26.07
C SER A 384 1.21 3.90 24.95
N ARG A 385 0.81 5.08 24.46
CA ARG A 385 -0.19 5.23 23.41
C ARG A 385 0.26 6.26 22.38
N ILE A 386 0.11 5.92 21.10
CA ILE A 386 0.34 6.83 19.99
C ILE A 386 -0.96 6.98 19.23
N ASN A 387 -1.49 8.20 19.17
CA ASN A 387 -2.61 8.55 18.31
C ASN A 387 -2.04 9.22 17.06
N TRP A 388 -2.30 8.64 15.90
CA TRP A 388 -1.90 9.16 14.60
C TRP A 388 -3.13 9.63 13.84
N ARG A 389 -3.06 10.86 13.32
CA ARG A 389 -4.08 11.43 12.44
C ARG A 389 -3.42 11.93 11.17
N ASP A 390 -3.93 11.50 10.01
CA ASP A 390 -3.45 11.95 8.71
C ASP A 390 -4.52 12.79 8.02
N ASP A 391 -4.33 14.11 8.02
CA ASP A 391 -5.21 15.07 7.34
C ASP A 391 -4.72 15.41 5.92
N SER A 392 -3.70 14.70 5.40
CA SER A 392 -3.21 14.88 4.01
C SER A 392 -4.03 14.13 2.96
N LEU A 393 -4.91 13.23 3.39
CA LEU A 393 -5.79 12.43 2.56
C LEU A 393 -7.13 13.14 2.31
N SER A 394 -7.85 12.73 1.26
CA SER A 394 -9.21 13.24 0.97
C SER A 394 -10.20 12.93 2.09
N GLN A 395 -10.04 11.80 2.77
CA GLN A 395 -10.70 11.44 4.02
C GLN A 395 -9.64 11.27 5.11
N PRO A 396 -9.73 11.96 6.26
CA PRO A 396 -8.72 11.84 7.30
C PRO A 396 -8.61 10.41 7.85
N ALA A 397 -7.40 9.87 7.92
CA ALA A 397 -7.15 8.58 8.57
C ALA A 397 -6.82 8.78 10.05
N THR A 398 -7.38 7.95 10.92
CA THR A 398 -7.04 7.94 12.35
C THR A 398 -6.63 6.54 12.78
N LEU A 399 -5.41 6.42 13.29
CA LEU A 399 -4.83 5.18 13.79
C LEU A 399 -4.44 5.37 15.26
N ALA A 400 -4.57 4.31 16.05
CA ALA A 400 -4.17 4.31 17.44
C ALA A 400 -3.34 3.07 17.74
N LEU A 401 -2.18 3.27 18.37
CA LEU A 401 -1.35 2.21 18.93
C LEU A 401 -1.51 2.27 20.44
N THR A 402 -1.89 1.18 21.08
CA THR A 402 -2.11 1.09 22.53
C THR A 402 -1.18 0.07 23.16
N ASP A 403 -1.01 0.15 24.48
CA ASP A 403 -0.14 -0.76 25.24
C ASP A 403 1.27 -0.89 24.63
N LEU A 404 1.78 0.21 24.07
CA LEU A 404 3.10 0.24 23.46
C LEU A 404 4.14 0.01 24.55
N SER A 405 4.94 -1.01 24.35
CA SER A 405 6.12 -1.33 25.14
C SER A 405 7.35 -1.45 24.25
N LEU A 406 8.43 -0.80 24.63
CA LEU A 406 9.71 -0.81 23.94
C LEU A 406 10.81 -1.13 24.95
N SER A 407 11.72 -2.03 24.60
CA SER A 407 12.94 -2.33 25.35
C SER A 407 14.13 -2.23 24.42
N LEU A 408 15.21 -1.56 24.85
CA LEU A 408 16.52 -1.56 24.19
C LEU A 408 17.60 -1.86 25.23
N ASP A 409 18.56 -2.71 24.88
CA ASP A 409 19.64 -3.09 25.78
C ASP A 409 21.04 -2.74 25.21
N ASN A 410 21.97 -2.40 26.10
CA ASN A 410 23.39 -2.17 25.82
C ASN A 410 23.70 -1.05 24.81
N LEU A 411 22.94 0.06 24.84
CA LEU A 411 23.21 1.20 23.97
C LEU A 411 24.49 1.93 24.42
N SER A 412 25.48 2.10 23.54
CA SER A 412 26.75 2.71 23.91
C SER A 412 27.41 3.54 22.79
N HIS A 413 28.48 4.25 23.14
CA HIS A 413 29.33 4.96 22.19
C HIS A 413 30.01 4.04 21.14
N ARG A 414 29.94 2.72 21.32
CA ARG A 414 30.47 1.71 20.37
C ARG A 414 29.37 1.31 19.40
N LEU A 415 29.19 2.13 18.38
CA LEU A 415 28.08 2.02 17.41
C LEU A 415 28.04 0.71 16.59
N GLY A 416 29.13 -0.08 16.61
CA GLY A 416 29.20 -1.39 15.96
C GLY A 416 28.87 -2.59 16.87
N GLU A 417 28.52 -2.36 18.13
CA GLU A 417 28.00 -3.42 19.01
C GLU A 417 26.49 -3.58 18.76
N PRO A 418 25.97 -4.83 18.67
CA PRO A 418 24.53 -5.07 18.50
C PRO A 418 23.73 -4.57 19.71
N VAL A 419 22.63 -3.88 19.43
CA VAL A 419 21.64 -3.38 20.40
C VAL A 419 20.39 -4.27 20.27
N PRO A 420 20.16 -5.22 21.20
CA PRO A 420 18.93 -5.98 21.27
C PRO A 420 17.74 -5.04 21.52
N TYR A 421 16.62 -5.31 20.86
CA TYR A 421 15.39 -4.57 21.06
C TYR A 421 14.15 -5.46 21.04
N SER A 422 13.10 -5.02 21.72
CA SER A 422 11.76 -5.61 21.69
C SER A 422 10.73 -4.50 21.64
N LEU A 423 9.86 -4.52 20.63
CA LEU A 423 8.75 -3.59 20.46
C LEU A 423 7.46 -4.38 20.42
N ARG A 424 6.47 -3.99 21.23
CA ARG A 424 5.14 -4.58 21.22
C ARG A 424 4.10 -3.48 21.33
N PHE A 425 3.00 -3.61 20.60
CA PHE A 425 1.86 -2.73 20.74
C PHE A 425 0.59 -3.45 20.28
N ALA A 426 -0.54 -3.02 20.83
CA ALA A 426 -1.86 -3.42 20.38
C ALA A 426 -2.42 -2.39 19.39
N THR A 427 -3.26 -2.87 18.48
CA THR A 427 -4.08 -2.06 17.57
C THR A 427 -5.55 -2.19 17.97
N PRO A 428 -6.47 -1.37 17.42
CA PRO A 428 -7.90 -1.57 17.64
C PRO A 428 -8.36 -2.98 17.23
N ALA A 429 -9.51 -3.40 17.77
CA ALA A 429 -10.12 -4.70 17.50
C ALA A 429 -9.24 -5.92 17.87
N ASP A 430 -8.57 -5.85 19.03
CA ASP A 430 -7.77 -6.91 19.64
C ASP A 430 -6.51 -7.35 18.84
N GLY A 431 -6.14 -6.62 17.78
CA GLY A 431 -4.92 -6.91 17.03
C GLY A 431 -3.63 -6.59 17.81
N SER A 432 -2.55 -7.33 17.54
CA SER A 432 -1.26 -7.13 18.20
C SER A 432 -0.08 -7.23 17.24
N VAL A 433 0.97 -6.47 17.53
CA VAL A 433 2.22 -6.46 16.78
C VAL A 433 3.39 -6.62 17.74
N THR A 434 4.31 -7.52 17.39
CA THR A 434 5.56 -7.77 18.09
C THR A 434 6.72 -7.71 17.10
N VAL A 435 7.78 -7.00 17.46
CA VAL A 435 9.03 -6.94 16.71
C VAL A 435 10.18 -7.16 17.69
N ASP A 436 10.83 -8.31 17.61
CA ASP A 436 11.95 -8.68 18.47
C ASP A 436 13.21 -8.88 17.61
N GLY A 437 14.36 -8.37 18.06
CA GLY A 437 15.54 -8.39 17.20
C GLY A 437 16.77 -7.71 17.75
N GLN A 438 17.70 -7.39 16.87
CA GLN A 438 18.91 -6.63 17.18
C GLN A 438 19.29 -5.71 16.02
N THR A 439 19.95 -4.59 16.34
CA THR A 439 20.41 -3.63 15.33
C THR A 439 21.81 -3.10 15.68
N THR A 440 22.65 -2.85 14.68
CA THR A 440 23.88 -2.03 14.86
C THR A 440 23.66 -0.64 14.27
N LEU A 441 24.20 0.39 14.90
CA LEU A 441 24.02 1.79 14.46
C LEU A 441 24.99 2.20 13.36
N ALA A 442 26.23 1.71 13.41
CA ALA A 442 27.25 1.97 12.38
C ALA A 442 28.31 0.84 12.32
N PRO A 443 28.42 0.08 11.21
CA PRO A 443 27.50 0.09 10.06
C PRO A 443 26.07 -0.32 10.47
N PHE A 444 25.06 0.04 9.68
CA PHE A 444 23.68 -0.27 10.00
C PHE A 444 23.35 -1.72 9.67
N THR A 445 22.82 -2.45 10.64
CA THR A 445 22.15 -3.73 10.42
C THR A 445 20.84 -3.77 11.19
N LEU A 446 19.85 -4.50 10.69
CA LEU A 446 18.55 -4.72 11.35
C LEU A 446 18.12 -6.15 11.17
N GLU A 447 18.14 -6.92 12.25
CA GLU A 447 17.52 -8.25 12.32
C GLU A 447 16.22 -8.11 13.10
N ALA A 448 15.07 -8.46 12.50
CA ALA A 448 13.75 -8.31 13.10
C ALA A 448 12.88 -9.55 12.88
N ALA A 449 12.49 -10.23 13.97
CA ALA A 449 11.40 -11.20 13.98
C ALA A 449 10.08 -10.44 14.16
N ILE A 450 9.24 -10.44 13.13
CA ILE A 450 7.98 -9.70 13.05
C ILE A 450 6.82 -10.68 13.26
N GLY A 451 5.96 -10.37 14.23
CA GLY A 451 4.68 -11.02 14.48
C GLY A 451 3.55 -10.00 14.42
N VAL A 452 2.59 -10.21 13.54
CA VAL A 452 1.36 -9.43 13.41
C VAL A 452 0.22 -10.45 13.56
N ASP A 453 -0.66 -10.22 14.53
CA ASP A 453 -1.77 -11.13 14.86
C ASP A 453 -3.07 -10.32 14.83
N ALA A 454 -3.99 -10.72 13.96
CA ALA A 454 -5.33 -10.17 13.82
C ALA A 454 -5.42 -8.62 13.70
N VAL A 455 -4.48 -7.96 13.02
CA VAL A 455 -4.54 -6.48 12.85
C VAL A 455 -5.65 -6.10 11.88
N ALA A 456 -6.65 -5.36 12.35
CA ALA A 456 -7.77 -4.91 11.53
C ALA A 456 -7.35 -3.93 10.43
N LEU A 457 -7.84 -4.17 9.20
CA LEU A 457 -7.51 -3.37 8.01
C LEU A 457 -8.47 -2.21 7.76
N SER A 458 -9.66 -2.21 8.36
CA SER A 458 -10.66 -1.15 8.18
C SER A 458 -10.15 0.27 8.52
N PRO A 459 -9.29 0.51 9.53
CA PRO A 459 -8.73 1.84 9.78
C PRO A 459 -7.80 2.35 8.68
N LEU A 460 -7.29 1.44 7.82
CA LEU A 460 -6.44 1.78 6.68
C LEU A 460 -7.24 2.09 5.41
N SER A 461 -8.58 1.96 5.43
CA SER A 461 -9.42 2.21 4.27
C SER A 461 -9.19 3.58 3.61
N PRO A 462 -8.99 4.70 4.34
CA PRO A 462 -8.75 6.00 3.69
C PRO A 462 -7.48 6.03 2.83
N TYR A 463 -6.46 5.23 3.17
CA TYR A 463 -5.23 5.13 2.38
C TYR A 463 -5.47 4.40 1.05
N VAL A 464 -6.34 3.38 1.05
CA VAL A 464 -6.74 2.66 -0.17
C VAL A 464 -7.65 3.51 -1.04
N GLN A 465 -8.64 4.17 -0.43
CA GLN A 465 -9.58 5.08 -1.11
C GLN A 465 -8.91 6.25 -1.84
N ASN A 466 -7.69 6.62 -1.43
CA ASN A 466 -6.93 7.68 -2.08
C ASN A 466 -6.34 7.26 -3.45
N GLN A 467 -6.22 5.96 -3.72
CA GLN A 467 -5.68 5.43 -4.98
C GLN A 467 -6.76 4.84 -5.88
N VAL A 468 -7.69 4.09 -5.28
CA VAL A 468 -8.81 3.44 -5.96
C VAL A 468 -10.09 3.71 -5.17
N PRO A 469 -11.26 3.88 -5.82
CA PRO A 469 -12.52 4.16 -5.13
C PRO A 469 -13.08 2.87 -4.49
N VAL A 470 -12.35 2.25 -3.56
CA VAL A 470 -12.76 1.03 -2.85
C VAL A 470 -12.53 1.22 -1.36
N SER A 471 -13.52 0.83 -0.55
CA SER A 471 -13.42 0.91 0.91
C SER A 471 -13.27 -0.47 1.54
N ILE A 472 -12.41 -0.57 2.56
CA ILE A 472 -12.21 -1.80 3.33
C ILE A 472 -13.18 -1.75 4.50
N THR A 473 -14.18 -2.62 4.51
CA THR A 473 -15.20 -2.67 5.56
C THR A 473 -14.84 -3.65 6.67
N ASP A 474 -14.22 -4.77 6.31
CA ASP A 474 -13.74 -5.78 7.24
C ASP A 474 -12.45 -6.44 6.73
N GLY A 475 -11.72 -7.09 7.63
CA GLY A 475 -10.52 -7.86 7.31
C GLY A 475 -9.45 -7.72 8.39
N THR A 476 -8.74 -8.83 8.61
CA THR A 476 -7.62 -8.90 9.54
C THR A 476 -6.36 -9.40 8.82
N LEU A 477 -5.21 -8.86 9.22
CA LEU A 477 -3.91 -9.22 8.69
C LEU A 477 -3.11 -9.99 9.76
N ASP A 478 -2.61 -11.16 9.37
CA ASP A 478 -1.66 -11.95 10.12
C ASP A 478 -0.34 -12.01 9.34
N VAL A 479 0.79 -11.76 10.02
CA VAL A 479 2.13 -11.87 9.42
C VAL A 479 3.06 -12.51 10.43
N LYS A 480 3.86 -13.47 9.98
CA LYS A 480 4.97 -14.01 10.76
C LYS A 480 6.18 -14.15 9.87
N GLY A 481 7.25 -13.40 10.15
CA GLY A 481 8.45 -13.44 9.31
C GLY A 481 9.67 -12.88 10.01
N ASN A 482 10.82 -13.04 9.37
CA ASN A 482 12.09 -12.46 9.76
C ASN A 482 12.55 -11.51 8.65
N LEU A 483 12.98 -10.31 9.03
CA LEU A 483 13.58 -9.31 8.18
C LEU A 483 15.05 -9.15 8.58
N ASP A 484 15.93 -9.15 7.60
CA ASP A 484 17.37 -8.86 7.75
C ASP A 484 17.72 -7.75 6.76
N LEU A 485 18.28 -6.64 7.26
CA LEU A 485 18.76 -5.51 6.45
C LEU A 485 20.21 -5.18 6.81
N ASP A 486 21.03 -4.85 5.82
CA ASP A 486 22.37 -4.31 6.01
C ASP A 486 22.72 -3.23 4.99
N ASP A 487 23.54 -2.26 5.40
CA ASP A 487 24.05 -1.17 4.55
C ASP A 487 25.56 -1.27 4.26
N GLN A 488 26.16 -2.45 4.46
CA GLN A 488 27.61 -2.62 4.34
C GLN A 488 28.12 -2.59 2.90
N THR A 489 27.20 -2.64 1.94
CA THR A 489 27.48 -2.39 0.52
C THR A 489 26.93 -1.01 0.13
N PRO A 490 27.39 -0.36 -0.96
CA PRO A 490 26.91 0.97 -1.35
C PRO A 490 25.39 1.07 -1.61
N GLN A 491 24.66 -0.05 -1.61
CA GLN A 491 23.21 -0.12 -1.69
C GLN A 491 22.69 -0.93 -0.49
N LEU A 492 21.53 -0.54 0.06
CA LEU A 492 20.88 -1.32 1.13
C LEU A 492 20.53 -2.72 0.60
N THR A 493 21.02 -3.75 1.27
CA THR A 493 20.64 -5.14 0.97
C THR A 493 19.81 -5.71 2.11
N GLY A 494 19.11 -6.81 1.83
CA GLY A 494 18.27 -7.43 2.83
C GLY A 494 17.34 -8.50 2.29
N THR A 495 16.86 -9.34 3.20
CA THR A 495 15.94 -10.44 2.92
C THR A 495 14.79 -10.44 3.91
N PHE A 496 13.59 -10.73 3.42
CA PHE A 496 12.43 -11.02 4.25
C PHE A 496 11.97 -12.44 3.98
N ASN A 497 11.80 -13.24 5.03
CA ASN A 497 11.31 -14.62 4.94
C ASN A 497 10.16 -14.81 5.92
N GLY A 498 8.99 -15.23 5.45
CA GLY A 498 7.84 -15.38 6.33
C GLY A 498 6.61 -15.97 5.68
N ARG A 499 5.47 -15.70 6.29
CA ARG A 499 4.13 -16.04 5.81
C ARG A 499 3.15 -14.95 6.21
N GLY A 500 2.09 -14.81 5.44
CA GLY A 500 1.02 -13.87 5.73
C GLY A 500 -0.35 -14.45 5.42
N ALA A 501 -1.38 -13.95 6.08
CA ALA A 501 -2.76 -14.25 5.75
C ALA A 501 -3.64 -13.01 5.90
N LEU A 502 -4.57 -12.83 4.98
CA LEU A 502 -5.70 -11.91 5.12
C LEU A 502 -6.96 -12.73 5.35
N THR A 503 -7.62 -12.49 6.47
CA THR A 503 -8.80 -13.26 6.91
C THR A 503 -10.04 -12.35 6.94
N ASN A 504 -11.16 -12.85 6.42
CA ASN A 504 -12.46 -12.18 6.35
C ASN A 504 -12.41 -10.78 5.70
N LEU A 505 -11.70 -10.63 4.57
CA LEU A 505 -11.67 -9.34 3.88
C LEU A 505 -13.02 -9.09 3.20
N ALA A 506 -13.55 -7.88 3.36
CA ALA A 506 -14.69 -7.36 2.61
C ALA A 506 -14.38 -5.97 2.07
N LEU A 507 -14.67 -5.79 0.78
CA LEU A 507 -14.44 -4.57 0.02
C LEU A 507 -15.75 -4.09 -0.60
N ASP A 508 -16.05 -2.82 -0.40
CA ASP A 508 -17.23 -2.17 -0.97
C ASP A 508 -16.80 -1.17 -2.06
N HIS A 509 -17.58 -1.12 -3.14
CA HIS A 509 -17.41 -0.20 -4.24
C HIS A 509 -18.53 0.85 -4.21
N PRO A 510 -18.27 2.16 -4.44
CA PRO A 510 -19.28 3.23 -4.34
C PRO A 510 -20.50 3.02 -5.24
N ASP A 511 -20.31 2.37 -6.39
CA ASP A 511 -21.38 2.07 -7.35
C ASP A 511 -22.13 0.74 -7.05
N HIS A 512 -21.80 0.06 -5.95
CA HIS A 512 -22.47 -1.16 -5.49
C HIS A 512 -23.05 -0.97 -4.09
N ASP A 513 -24.33 -1.34 -3.90
CA ASP A 513 -25.01 -1.27 -2.60
C ASP A 513 -24.61 -2.39 -1.62
N ASP A 514 -23.96 -3.46 -2.12
CA ASP A 514 -23.54 -4.65 -1.37
C ASP A 514 -22.02 -4.88 -1.51
N THR A 515 -21.45 -5.76 -0.68
CA THR A 515 -20.03 -6.15 -0.73
C THR A 515 -19.62 -6.61 -2.13
N TRP A 516 -18.68 -5.90 -2.71
CA TRP A 516 -18.26 -6.06 -4.10
C TRP A 516 -17.28 -7.23 -4.26
N VAL A 517 -16.28 -7.30 -3.37
CA VAL A 517 -15.30 -8.37 -3.30
C VAL A 517 -15.12 -8.79 -1.85
N SER A 518 -15.14 -10.10 -1.59
CA SER A 518 -14.84 -10.65 -0.29
C SER A 518 -14.15 -12.00 -0.38
N TRP A 519 -13.45 -12.39 0.68
CA TRP A 519 -12.96 -13.75 0.85
C TRP A 519 -12.79 -14.10 2.31
N GLN A 520 -12.93 -15.39 2.64
CA GLN A 520 -12.68 -15.87 4.00
C GLN A 520 -11.18 -15.89 4.31
N GLN A 521 -10.34 -16.34 3.38
CA GLN A 521 -8.90 -16.42 3.62
C GLN A 521 -8.09 -16.28 2.33
N LEU A 522 -7.07 -15.43 2.39
CA LEU A 522 -6.00 -15.33 1.40
C LEU A 522 -4.65 -15.50 2.12
N ALA A 523 -3.99 -16.64 1.94
CA ALA A 523 -2.74 -16.99 2.63
C ALA A 523 -1.56 -17.09 1.65
N PHE A 524 -0.38 -16.67 2.10
CA PHE A 524 0.88 -16.70 1.35
C PHE A 524 1.94 -17.40 2.21
N GLU A 525 2.42 -18.58 1.77
CA GLU A 525 3.38 -19.36 2.56
C GLU A 525 4.25 -20.31 1.69
N PRO A 526 5.59 -20.28 1.84
CA PRO A 526 6.39 -19.16 2.35
C PRO A 526 6.40 -17.95 1.40
N VAL A 527 6.80 -16.79 1.92
CA VAL A 527 7.13 -15.57 1.17
C VAL A 527 8.60 -15.25 1.41
N GLU A 528 9.37 -15.10 0.35
CA GLU A 528 10.78 -14.71 0.36
C GLU A 528 10.94 -13.46 -0.52
N TYR A 529 11.47 -12.38 0.05
CA TYR A 529 11.71 -11.13 -0.68
C TYR A 529 13.15 -10.66 -0.48
N ASN A 530 13.89 -10.49 -1.58
CA ASN A 530 15.22 -9.90 -1.59
C ASN A 530 15.12 -8.47 -2.11
N ILE A 531 15.75 -7.53 -1.42
CA ILE A 531 15.72 -6.10 -1.79
C ILE A 531 16.56 -5.84 -3.04
N GLN A 532 17.75 -6.43 -3.13
CA GLN A 532 18.67 -6.21 -4.24
C GLN A 532 19.46 -7.47 -4.62
N PRO A 533 19.30 -8.00 -5.86
CA PRO A 533 18.30 -7.61 -6.85
C PRO A 533 16.87 -7.85 -6.33
N ALA A 534 15.95 -6.95 -6.68
CA ALA A 534 14.55 -7.03 -6.24
C ALA A 534 13.90 -8.33 -6.73
N ARG A 535 13.65 -9.27 -5.80
CA ARG A 535 13.11 -10.59 -6.10
C ARG A 535 12.04 -10.99 -5.09
N LEU A 536 10.87 -11.40 -5.57
CA LEU A 536 9.77 -11.93 -4.76
C LEU A 536 9.49 -13.39 -5.13
N GLU A 537 9.68 -14.32 -4.20
CA GLU A 537 9.30 -15.72 -4.37
C GLU A 537 8.21 -16.08 -3.35
N ILE A 538 7.11 -16.68 -3.83
CA ILE A 538 6.02 -17.15 -2.98
C ILE A 538 5.82 -18.64 -3.28
N GLY A 539 5.82 -19.48 -2.24
CA GLY A 539 5.54 -20.90 -2.42
C GLY A 539 4.09 -21.13 -2.82
N THR A 540 3.17 -21.06 -1.86
CA THR A 540 1.74 -21.24 -2.12
C THR A 540 0.93 -20.00 -1.78
N VAL A 541 0.10 -19.57 -2.72
CA VAL A 541 -1.00 -18.61 -2.50
C VAL A 541 -2.30 -19.40 -2.43
N SER A 542 -3.02 -19.32 -1.31
CA SER A 542 -4.31 -20.03 -1.13
C SER A 542 -5.44 -19.03 -0.93
N LEU A 543 -6.43 -19.05 -1.82
CA LEU A 543 -7.64 -18.23 -1.75
C LEU A 543 -8.87 -19.12 -1.51
N THR A 544 -9.55 -18.89 -0.39
CA THR A 544 -10.68 -19.71 0.08
C THR A 544 -11.94 -18.87 0.21
N ASP A 545 -13.05 -19.41 -0.30
CA ASP A 545 -14.40 -18.84 -0.25
C ASP A 545 -14.44 -17.37 -0.71
N ALA A 546 -13.79 -17.09 -1.86
CA ALA A 546 -13.82 -15.77 -2.46
C ALA A 546 -15.13 -15.53 -3.21
N SER A 547 -15.70 -14.34 -3.07
CA SER A 547 -16.89 -13.89 -3.78
C SER A 547 -16.62 -12.55 -4.44
N ALA A 548 -16.86 -12.46 -5.75
CA ALA A 548 -16.71 -11.21 -6.50
C ALA A 548 -17.92 -10.97 -7.42
N ALA A 549 -18.32 -9.70 -7.55
CA ALA A 549 -19.34 -9.27 -8.50
C ALA A 549 -18.71 -8.51 -9.67
N ILE A 550 -18.86 -9.03 -10.89
CA ILE A 550 -18.45 -8.34 -12.11
C ILE A 550 -19.70 -7.82 -12.80
N GLN A 551 -19.77 -6.50 -12.99
CA GLN A 551 -20.85 -5.84 -13.70
C GLN A 551 -20.30 -5.15 -14.94
N ARG A 552 -20.97 -5.35 -16.08
CA ARG A 552 -20.79 -4.53 -17.27
C ARG A 552 -21.96 -3.56 -17.36
N PHE A 553 -21.67 -2.27 -17.30
CA PHE A 553 -22.65 -1.20 -17.32
C PHE A 553 -23.18 -0.96 -18.74
N ALA A 554 -24.28 -0.19 -18.86
CA ALA A 554 -24.95 0.08 -20.13
C ALA A 554 -24.10 0.84 -21.14
N ASP A 555 -23.10 1.60 -20.67
CA ASP A 555 -22.11 2.31 -21.49
C ASP A 555 -20.96 1.41 -21.99
N GLY A 556 -20.93 0.16 -21.53
CA GLY A 556 -19.94 -0.85 -21.91
C GLY A 556 -18.74 -0.95 -20.98
N HIS A 557 -18.57 -0.03 -20.02
CA HIS A 557 -17.55 -0.07 -18.98
C HIS A 557 -17.80 -1.21 -17.99
N THR A 558 -16.76 -1.66 -17.31
CA THR A 558 -16.87 -2.74 -16.31
C THR A 558 -16.60 -2.23 -14.90
N SER A 559 -17.18 -2.90 -13.89
CA SER A 559 -16.87 -2.63 -12.48
C SER A 559 -15.39 -2.82 -12.15
N LEU A 560 -14.62 -3.53 -12.99
CA LEU A 560 -13.17 -3.72 -12.83
C LEU A 560 -12.38 -2.49 -13.28
N ASP A 561 -12.95 -1.60 -14.10
CA ASP A 561 -12.29 -0.40 -14.60
C ASP A 561 -11.86 0.52 -13.43
N ALA A 562 -12.59 0.46 -12.31
CA ALA A 562 -12.30 1.18 -11.07
C ALA A 562 -10.99 0.76 -10.37
N LEU A 563 -10.45 -0.42 -10.67
CA LEU A 563 -9.14 -0.86 -10.16
C LEU A 563 -7.98 -0.23 -10.92
N THR A 564 -8.25 0.40 -12.06
CA THR A 564 -7.24 1.13 -12.82
C THR A 564 -7.02 2.48 -12.13
N PRO A 565 -5.80 2.79 -11.65
CA PRO A 565 -5.52 4.09 -11.09
C PRO A 565 -5.89 5.17 -12.12
N PRO A 566 -6.50 6.29 -11.71
CA PRO A 566 -6.76 7.37 -12.64
C PRO A 566 -5.44 7.74 -13.31
N ALA A 567 -5.42 7.73 -14.65
CA ALA A 567 -4.28 8.19 -15.42
C ALA A 567 -3.95 9.58 -14.90
N SER A 568 -2.86 9.68 -14.13
CA SER A 568 -2.48 10.94 -13.49
C SER A 568 -2.32 11.94 -14.61
N GLY A 569 -3.20 12.95 -14.64
CA GLY A 569 -3.26 13.98 -15.66
C GLY A 569 -2.02 14.86 -15.63
N ASN A 570 -0.91 14.31 -16.10
CA ASN A 570 0.34 14.96 -16.47
C ASN A 570 0.83 14.30 -17.77
N SER A 571 -0.02 14.35 -18.80
CA SER A 571 0.41 14.29 -20.20
C SER A 571 1.07 15.61 -20.57
N ASP A 572 2.20 15.90 -19.90
CA ASP A 572 3.21 16.89 -20.25
C ASP A 572 4.48 16.57 -19.45
N ARG A 573 4.93 15.31 -19.54
CA ARG A 573 6.34 14.98 -19.39
C ARG A 573 6.86 14.58 -20.75
N ASP A 574 7.50 15.57 -21.36
CA ASP A 574 8.58 15.46 -22.34
C ASP A 574 9.10 14.02 -22.44
N THR A 575 8.78 13.37 -23.55
CA THR A 575 9.43 12.12 -23.97
C THR A 575 10.84 12.45 -24.43
N THR A 576 11.72 12.80 -23.48
CA THR A 576 13.10 12.37 -23.50
C THR A 576 13.19 11.20 -22.52
N ALA A 577 12.69 10.06 -22.97
CA ALA A 577 13.02 8.78 -22.35
C ALA A 577 14.52 8.58 -22.57
N ASP A 578 15.29 8.95 -21.57
CA ASP A 578 16.63 8.42 -21.35
C ASP A 578 16.47 6.89 -21.23
N GLU A 579 16.76 6.19 -22.33
CA GLU A 579 17.15 4.78 -22.33
C GLU A 579 18.44 4.65 -21.51
N SER A 580 18.35 4.72 -20.19
CA SER A 580 19.46 4.43 -19.27
C SER A 580 18.93 4.19 -17.86
N ALA A 581 18.18 3.10 -17.71
CA ALA A 581 18.19 2.27 -16.51
C ALA A 581 17.67 0.88 -16.86
N SER A 582 18.46 0.10 -17.60
CA SER A 582 18.39 -1.35 -17.53
C SER A 582 18.87 -1.79 -16.14
N GLY A 583 18.06 -1.55 -15.12
CA GLY A 583 18.12 -2.36 -13.91
C GLY A 583 17.66 -3.76 -14.29
N GLU A 584 18.33 -4.80 -13.75
CA GLU A 584 17.79 -6.17 -13.83
C GLU A 584 16.33 -6.11 -13.37
N GLY A 585 15.39 -6.48 -14.25
CA GLY A 585 13.96 -6.29 -14.00
C GLY A 585 13.52 -6.97 -12.70
N PHE A 586 12.47 -6.42 -12.06
CA PHE A 586 11.86 -7.04 -10.88
C PHE A 586 11.51 -8.50 -11.18
N VAL A 587 12.06 -9.43 -10.43
CA VAL A 587 11.80 -10.87 -10.60
C VAL A 587 10.70 -11.30 -9.63
N PHE A 588 9.66 -11.98 -10.12
CA PHE A 588 8.72 -12.66 -9.24
C PHE A 588 8.41 -14.09 -9.66
N ARG A 589 8.17 -14.96 -8.68
CA ARG A 589 7.80 -16.37 -8.87
C ARG A 589 6.76 -16.80 -7.82
N ILE A 590 5.71 -17.48 -8.26
CA ILE A 590 4.70 -18.13 -7.42
C ILE A 590 4.65 -19.60 -7.80
N ASP A 591 5.01 -20.51 -6.88
CA ASP A 591 5.08 -21.94 -7.17
C ASP A 591 3.69 -22.55 -7.37
N GLN A 592 2.73 -22.16 -6.53
CA GLN A 592 1.35 -22.62 -6.63
C GLN A 592 0.35 -21.55 -6.17
N PHE A 593 -0.71 -21.34 -6.94
CA PHE A 593 -1.94 -20.66 -6.54
C PHE A 593 -3.05 -21.71 -6.39
N ARG A 594 -3.77 -21.72 -5.27
CA ARG A 594 -4.87 -22.64 -4.98
C ARG A 594 -6.14 -21.84 -4.76
N LEU A 595 -7.21 -22.26 -5.44
CA LEU A 595 -8.55 -21.72 -5.28
C LEU A 595 -9.46 -22.80 -4.67
N ALA A 596 -10.32 -22.41 -3.73
CA ALA A 596 -11.30 -23.33 -3.13
C ALA A 596 -12.58 -22.60 -2.73
N GLY A 597 -13.74 -23.17 -3.08
CA GLY A 597 -15.04 -22.68 -2.61
C GLY A 597 -15.46 -21.32 -3.17
N SER A 598 -14.79 -20.83 -4.21
CA SER A 598 -15.00 -19.46 -4.69
C SER A 598 -16.19 -19.35 -5.65
N GLN A 599 -16.73 -18.13 -5.77
CA GLN A 599 -17.82 -17.80 -6.66
C GLN A 599 -17.63 -16.42 -7.30
N VAL A 600 -18.18 -16.26 -8.50
CA VAL A 600 -18.20 -15.00 -9.24
C VAL A 600 -19.60 -14.81 -9.81
N SER A 601 -20.24 -13.68 -9.53
CA SER A 601 -21.48 -13.30 -10.19
C SER A 601 -21.18 -12.31 -11.31
N ILE A 602 -21.72 -12.56 -12.50
CA ILE A 602 -21.56 -11.74 -13.69
C ILE A 602 -22.92 -11.15 -14.05
N THR A 603 -22.98 -9.83 -14.19
CA THR A 603 -24.16 -9.11 -14.70
C THR A 603 -23.77 -8.26 -15.90
N ASP A 604 -24.45 -8.42 -17.02
CA ASP A 604 -24.27 -7.57 -18.21
C ASP A 604 -25.56 -6.76 -18.44
N GLU A 605 -25.44 -5.45 -18.21
CA GLU A 605 -26.51 -4.46 -18.39
C GLU A 605 -26.41 -3.73 -19.74
N ALA A 606 -25.39 -4.01 -20.55
CA ALA A 606 -25.26 -3.51 -21.92
C ALA A 606 -26.19 -4.23 -22.92
N ILE A 607 -27.01 -5.17 -22.43
CA ILE A 607 -27.97 -5.94 -23.21
C ILE A 607 -29.33 -6.01 -22.51
N GLU A 608 -30.40 -5.93 -23.29
CA GLU A 608 -31.78 -5.97 -22.81
C GLU A 608 -32.47 -7.25 -23.30
N PRO A 609 -33.11 -8.05 -22.41
CA PRO A 609 -33.11 -7.92 -20.95
C PRO A 609 -31.72 -8.25 -20.36
N ARG A 610 -31.40 -7.66 -19.20
CA ARG A 610 -30.10 -7.84 -18.54
C ARG A 610 -29.72 -9.30 -18.38
N PHE A 611 -28.48 -9.62 -18.72
CA PHE A 611 -27.94 -10.96 -18.57
C PHE A 611 -27.34 -11.12 -17.18
N ARG A 612 -27.59 -12.27 -16.54
CA ARG A 612 -27.04 -12.62 -15.22
C ARG A 612 -26.58 -14.07 -15.25
N SER A 613 -25.39 -14.31 -14.73
CA SER A 613 -24.83 -15.65 -14.57
C SER A 613 -24.04 -15.72 -13.28
N ARG A 614 -23.97 -16.91 -12.68
CA ARG A 614 -23.12 -17.18 -11.51
C ARG A 614 -22.19 -18.33 -11.83
N LEU A 615 -20.93 -18.16 -11.52
CA LEU A 615 -19.92 -19.21 -11.51
C LEU A 615 -19.64 -19.54 -10.04
N HIS A 616 -19.77 -20.80 -9.62
CA HIS A 616 -19.57 -21.21 -8.22
C HIS A 616 -18.88 -22.57 -8.13
N ASP A 617 -18.61 -23.00 -6.90
CA ASP A 617 -17.78 -24.18 -6.59
C ASP A 617 -16.43 -24.13 -7.31
N LEU A 618 -15.87 -22.91 -7.48
CA LEU A 618 -14.60 -22.72 -8.15
C LEU A 618 -13.49 -23.27 -7.28
N GLY A 619 -12.73 -24.19 -7.86
CA GLY A 619 -11.57 -24.76 -7.19
C GLY A 619 -10.55 -25.33 -8.15
N GLY A 620 -9.32 -25.45 -7.67
CA GLY A 620 -8.22 -26.02 -8.44
C GLY A 620 -6.90 -25.32 -8.15
N THR A 621 -5.94 -25.49 -9.06
CA THR A 621 -4.58 -24.99 -8.88
C THR A 621 -3.99 -24.41 -10.16
N VAL A 622 -3.20 -23.37 -9.98
CA VAL A 622 -2.29 -22.84 -11.00
C VAL A 622 -0.88 -22.99 -10.46
N SER A 623 0.07 -23.54 -11.20
CA SER A 623 1.45 -23.72 -10.74
C SER A 623 2.43 -22.97 -11.64
N GLY A 624 3.56 -22.55 -11.08
CA GLY A 624 4.68 -22.00 -11.84
C GLY A 624 4.36 -20.68 -12.54
N ILE A 625 3.79 -19.71 -11.81
CA ILE A 625 3.56 -18.35 -12.31
C ILE A 625 4.87 -17.57 -12.11
N SER A 626 5.45 -17.02 -13.18
CA SER A 626 6.75 -16.32 -13.13
C SER A 626 6.85 -15.33 -14.28
N ASN A 627 7.61 -14.25 -14.13
CA ASN A 627 8.01 -13.38 -15.24
C ASN A 627 9.42 -13.66 -15.78
N VAL A 628 10.05 -14.77 -15.35
CA VAL A 628 11.36 -15.19 -15.82
C VAL A 628 11.23 -16.43 -16.71
N PRO A 629 11.60 -16.34 -18.00
CA PRO A 629 11.64 -17.49 -18.91
C PRO A 629 12.93 -18.32 -18.75
N PRO A 630 12.93 -19.62 -19.13
CA PRO A 630 11.76 -20.41 -19.52
C PRO A 630 10.95 -20.85 -18.29
N GLN A 631 9.63 -20.72 -18.36
CA GLN A 631 8.71 -21.21 -17.33
C GLN A 631 7.62 -22.05 -18.00
N GLU A 632 7.31 -23.22 -17.42
CA GLU A 632 6.20 -24.08 -17.81
C GLU A 632 5.25 -24.25 -16.62
N GLY A 633 4.37 -23.27 -16.45
CA GLY A 633 3.29 -23.36 -15.48
C GLY A 633 2.18 -24.30 -15.93
N THR A 634 1.37 -24.79 -14.99
CA THR A 634 0.18 -25.59 -15.30
C THR A 634 -1.07 -24.99 -14.69
N LEU A 635 -2.20 -25.13 -15.36
CA LEU A 635 -3.50 -24.60 -14.96
C LEU A 635 -4.48 -25.77 -14.92
N SER A 636 -5.19 -25.96 -13.80
CA SER A 636 -6.31 -26.89 -13.71
C SER A 636 -7.34 -26.34 -12.72
N LEU A 637 -8.45 -25.82 -13.24
CA LEU A 637 -9.58 -25.30 -12.48
C LEU A 637 -10.86 -26.03 -12.88
N THR A 638 -11.75 -26.17 -11.91
CA THR A 638 -13.10 -26.72 -12.09
C THR A 638 -14.11 -25.78 -11.43
N GLY A 639 -15.34 -25.78 -11.92
CA GLY A 639 -16.44 -25.06 -11.30
C GLY A 639 -17.75 -25.36 -11.99
N ARG A 640 -18.81 -24.64 -11.60
CA ARG A 640 -20.14 -24.79 -12.20
C ARG A 640 -20.72 -23.44 -12.58
N VAL A 641 -21.33 -23.37 -13.76
CA VAL A 641 -22.04 -22.18 -14.24
C VAL A 641 -23.52 -22.37 -14.00
N ASN A 642 -24.08 -21.54 -13.11
CA ASN A 642 -25.43 -21.68 -12.54
C ASN A 642 -25.64 -23.11 -12.03
N ASP A 643 -26.87 -23.62 -12.05
CA ASP A 643 -27.18 -24.88 -11.35
C ASP A 643 -26.88 -26.16 -12.15
N GLN A 644 -26.42 -26.07 -13.41
CA GLN A 644 -26.47 -27.20 -14.35
C GLN A 644 -25.22 -27.44 -15.20
N ALA A 645 -24.37 -26.44 -15.42
CA ALA A 645 -23.28 -26.55 -16.39
C ALA A 645 -21.94 -26.77 -15.69
N ASP A 646 -21.20 -27.79 -16.11
CA ASP A 646 -19.88 -28.08 -15.55
C ASP A 646 -18.80 -27.38 -16.39
N LEU A 647 -17.92 -26.65 -15.72
CA LEU A 647 -16.80 -25.92 -16.30
C LEU A 647 -15.48 -26.59 -15.89
N THR A 648 -14.62 -26.83 -16.86
CA THR A 648 -13.22 -27.22 -16.63
C THR A 648 -12.30 -26.33 -17.43
N LEU A 649 -11.19 -25.93 -16.82
CA LEU A 649 -10.18 -25.07 -17.40
C LEU A 649 -8.83 -25.76 -17.19
N ASN A 650 -8.14 -26.12 -18.26
CA ASN A 650 -6.83 -26.75 -18.17
C ASN A 650 -5.84 -26.03 -19.08
N GLY A 651 -4.55 -26.03 -18.77
CA GLY A 651 -3.58 -25.34 -19.63
C GLY A 651 -2.13 -25.45 -19.20
N GLN A 652 -1.26 -25.00 -20.09
CA GLN A 652 0.15 -24.75 -19.86
C GLN A 652 0.37 -23.24 -19.95
N LEU A 653 1.01 -22.66 -18.93
CA LEU A 653 1.25 -21.22 -18.86
C LEU A 653 2.73 -20.95 -19.12
N GLY A 654 3.01 -20.04 -20.05
CA GLY A 654 4.36 -19.51 -20.24
C GLY A 654 4.72 -18.50 -19.14
N ALA A 655 5.96 -17.99 -19.16
CA ALA A 655 6.30 -16.85 -18.32
C ALA A 655 5.49 -15.60 -18.73
N ILE A 656 5.27 -14.69 -17.79
CA ILE A 656 4.62 -13.41 -18.03
C ILE A 656 5.65 -12.48 -18.67
N ASP A 657 5.84 -12.65 -19.98
CA ASP A 657 6.72 -11.87 -20.85
C ASP A 657 6.13 -11.79 -22.28
N ASP A 658 6.78 -11.02 -23.16
CA ASP A 658 6.28 -10.74 -24.52
C ASP A 658 6.48 -11.88 -25.53
N SER A 659 7.24 -12.92 -25.17
CA SER A 659 7.68 -14.01 -26.06
C SER A 659 7.16 -15.39 -25.68
N SER A 660 6.80 -15.60 -24.41
CA SER A 660 6.28 -16.86 -23.91
C SER A 660 4.87 -17.16 -24.42
N THR A 661 4.62 -18.43 -24.71
CA THR A 661 3.31 -18.91 -25.18
C THR A 661 2.56 -19.62 -24.06
N SER A 662 1.31 -19.23 -23.82
CA SER A 662 0.37 -19.94 -22.95
C SER A 662 -0.70 -20.66 -23.78
N GLN A 663 -1.06 -21.88 -23.39
CA GLN A 663 -2.13 -22.67 -23.99
C GLN A 663 -3.20 -22.97 -22.95
N ILE A 664 -4.43 -22.54 -23.20
CA ILE A 664 -5.55 -22.68 -22.28
C ILE A 664 -6.69 -23.37 -23.02
N THR A 665 -7.14 -24.50 -22.49
CA THR A 665 -8.33 -25.21 -22.92
C THR A 665 -9.46 -24.99 -21.92
N VAL A 666 -10.62 -24.56 -22.41
CA VAL A 666 -11.84 -24.38 -21.62
C VAL A 666 -12.87 -25.36 -22.15
N ALA A 667 -13.41 -26.22 -21.30
CA ALA A 667 -14.53 -27.09 -21.66
C ALA A 667 -15.72 -26.78 -20.75
N LEU A 668 -16.86 -26.44 -21.36
CA LEU A 668 -18.13 -26.20 -20.71
C LEU A 668 -19.15 -27.20 -21.25
N SER A 669 -19.84 -27.91 -20.35
CA SER A 669 -20.87 -28.87 -20.75
C SER A 669 -22.21 -28.57 -20.10
N ASN A 670 -23.30 -28.89 -20.80
CA ASN A 670 -24.68 -28.78 -20.31
C ASN A 670 -25.15 -27.34 -19.98
N LEU A 671 -24.62 -26.30 -20.63
CA LEU A 671 -25.16 -24.95 -20.45
C LEU A 671 -26.55 -24.83 -21.08
N GLY A 672 -27.55 -24.40 -20.31
CA GLY A 672 -28.89 -24.15 -20.83
C GLY A 672 -28.90 -22.95 -21.78
N LEU A 673 -29.18 -23.19 -23.06
CA LEU A 673 -29.25 -22.16 -24.09
C LEU A 673 -30.26 -21.02 -23.81
N PRO A 674 -31.42 -21.26 -23.14
CA PRO A 674 -32.34 -20.17 -22.80
C PRO A 674 -31.70 -19.01 -22.02
N LEU A 675 -30.63 -19.28 -21.25
CA LEU A 675 -29.85 -18.27 -20.54
C LEU A 675 -29.21 -17.23 -21.49
N LEU A 676 -28.91 -17.64 -22.73
CA LEU A 676 -28.29 -16.80 -23.75
C LEU A 676 -29.30 -16.06 -24.63
N SER A 677 -30.60 -16.15 -24.33
CA SER A 677 -31.66 -15.45 -25.08
C SER A 677 -31.43 -13.95 -25.24
N PRO A 678 -30.88 -13.18 -24.27
CA PRO A 678 -30.56 -11.77 -24.49
C PRO A 678 -29.61 -11.57 -25.67
N TYR A 679 -28.54 -12.37 -25.76
CA TYR A 679 -27.56 -12.30 -26.84
C TYR A 679 -28.16 -12.76 -28.18
N PHE A 680 -28.89 -13.88 -28.21
CA PHE A 680 -29.55 -14.35 -29.43
C PHE A 680 -30.61 -13.34 -29.93
N GLY A 681 -31.34 -12.70 -29.02
CA GLY A 681 -32.29 -11.63 -29.35
C GLY A 681 -31.61 -10.43 -30.01
N ARG A 682 -30.49 -9.97 -29.43
CA ARG A 682 -29.71 -8.84 -29.94
C ARG A 682 -29.18 -9.07 -31.36
N TYR A 683 -28.61 -10.24 -31.64
CA TYR A 683 -27.89 -10.48 -32.90
C TYR A 683 -28.69 -11.27 -33.97
N LEU A 684 -29.63 -12.12 -33.55
CA LEU A 684 -30.44 -12.95 -34.46
C LEU A 684 -31.92 -12.55 -34.49
N GLY A 685 -32.40 -11.73 -33.55
CA GLY A 685 -33.80 -11.29 -33.50
C GLY A 685 -34.79 -12.34 -32.96
N TYR A 686 -34.29 -13.35 -32.25
CA TYR A 686 -35.10 -14.42 -31.64
C TYR A 686 -34.56 -14.80 -30.25
N GLY A 687 -35.46 -15.05 -29.30
CA GLY A 687 -35.11 -15.72 -28.04
C GLY A 687 -34.90 -17.22 -28.23
N ILE A 688 -34.49 -17.92 -27.18
CA ILE A 688 -34.32 -19.38 -27.18
C ILE A 688 -35.27 -20.01 -26.15
N ASP A 689 -36.14 -20.91 -26.62
CA ASP A 689 -37.09 -21.63 -25.76
C ASP A 689 -36.43 -22.84 -25.09
N SER A 690 -35.59 -23.57 -25.82
CA SER A 690 -34.90 -24.77 -25.30
C SER A 690 -33.59 -25.07 -26.02
N GLY A 691 -32.75 -25.86 -25.35
CA GLY A 691 -31.53 -26.44 -25.92
C GLY A 691 -30.38 -26.42 -24.91
N LYS A 692 -29.30 -27.12 -25.26
CA LYS A 692 -28.05 -27.16 -24.48
C LYS A 692 -26.88 -26.74 -25.34
N LEU A 693 -25.91 -26.08 -24.71
CA LEU A 693 -24.64 -25.70 -25.30
C LEU A 693 -23.52 -26.47 -24.60
N ALA A 694 -22.65 -27.07 -25.41
CA ALA A 694 -21.32 -27.45 -25.00
C ALA A 694 -20.30 -26.61 -25.76
N LEU A 695 -19.24 -26.19 -25.08
CA LEU A 695 -18.15 -25.41 -25.64
C LEU A 695 -16.83 -26.12 -25.36
N ASP A 696 -16.01 -26.27 -26.38
CA ASP A 696 -14.61 -26.67 -26.28
C ASP A 696 -13.74 -25.58 -26.91
N LEU A 697 -13.08 -24.80 -26.07
CA LEU A 697 -12.31 -23.62 -26.48
C LEU A 697 -10.82 -23.93 -26.30
N ASN A 698 -10.01 -23.70 -27.32
CA ASN A 698 -8.56 -23.88 -27.29
C ASN A 698 -7.86 -22.57 -27.66
N TYR A 699 -7.25 -21.92 -26.68
CA TYR A 699 -6.65 -20.60 -26.81
C TYR A 699 -5.13 -20.70 -26.67
N GLN A 700 -4.43 -20.17 -27.66
CA GLN A 700 -2.99 -19.99 -27.65
C GLN A 700 -2.68 -18.49 -27.60
N LEU A 701 -1.98 -18.07 -26.57
CA LEU A 701 -1.60 -16.68 -26.34
C LEU A 701 -0.08 -16.56 -26.40
N THR A 702 0.46 -15.72 -27.28
CA THR A 702 1.90 -15.39 -27.34
C THR A 702 2.08 -13.88 -27.21
N GLY A 703 2.58 -13.41 -26.07
CA GLY A 703 2.53 -11.99 -25.70
C GLY A 703 1.08 -11.49 -25.70
N THR A 704 0.75 -10.57 -26.62
CA THR A 704 -0.61 -10.03 -26.79
C THR A 704 -1.40 -10.70 -27.92
N GLN A 705 -0.77 -11.55 -28.73
CA GLN A 705 -1.41 -12.20 -29.88
C GLN A 705 -2.19 -13.43 -29.43
N LEU A 706 -3.48 -13.45 -29.75
CA LEU A 706 -4.41 -14.55 -29.49
C LEU A 706 -4.68 -15.33 -30.78
N ASP A 707 -4.45 -16.64 -30.74
CA ASP A 707 -4.96 -17.61 -31.70
C ASP A 707 -5.91 -18.57 -30.98
N ALA A 708 -7.20 -18.52 -31.35
CA ALA A 708 -8.27 -19.18 -30.64
C ALA A 708 -9.10 -20.06 -31.58
N SER A 709 -9.31 -21.32 -31.19
CA SER A 709 -10.26 -22.23 -31.82
C SER A 709 -11.43 -22.48 -30.89
N ASN A 710 -12.64 -22.09 -31.30
CA ASN A 710 -13.83 -22.18 -30.47
C ASN A 710 -14.79 -23.21 -31.08
N ASN A 711 -14.90 -24.39 -30.49
CA ASN A 711 -15.90 -25.36 -30.91
C ASN A 711 -17.17 -25.21 -30.07
N ALA A 712 -18.31 -25.02 -30.74
CA ALA A 712 -19.61 -24.87 -30.10
C ALA A 712 -20.57 -25.93 -30.62
N VAL A 713 -21.08 -26.75 -29.71
CA VAL A 713 -22.08 -27.78 -30.00
C VAL A 713 -23.41 -27.36 -29.38
N LEU A 714 -24.37 -27.02 -30.23
CA LEU A 714 -25.74 -26.69 -29.82
C LEU A 714 -26.62 -27.92 -30.02
N ASP A 715 -27.16 -28.47 -28.94
CA ASP A 715 -28.02 -29.64 -28.93
C ASP A 715 -29.49 -29.23 -28.70
N GLN A 716 -30.38 -29.64 -29.61
CA GLN A 716 -31.82 -29.37 -29.57
C GLN A 716 -32.19 -27.88 -29.42
N LEU A 717 -31.48 -27.00 -30.14
CA LEU A 717 -31.80 -25.57 -30.18
C LEU A 717 -33.19 -25.33 -30.79
N VAL A 718 -34.08 -24.69 -30.02
CA VAL A 718 -35.40 -24.23 -30.50
C VAL A 718 -35.53 -22.72 -30.29
N LEU A 719 -35.79 -22.00 -31.39
CA LEU A 719 -36.05 -20.56 -31.34
C LEU A 719 -37.42 -20.29 -30.73
N GLY A 720 -37.48 -19.28 -29.86
CA GLY A 720 -38.70 -18.77 -29.26
C GLY A 720 -39.33 -17.62 -30.04
N SER A 721 -39.92 -16.68 -29.31
CA SER A 721 -40.53 -15.48 -29.89
C SER A 721 -39.50 -14.58 -30.58
N SER A 722 -39.92 -13.89 -31.63
CA SER A 722 -39.11 -12.84 -32.25
C SER A 722 -38.94 -11.66 -31.29
N ILE A 723 -37.74 -11.10 -31.25
CA ILE A 723 -37.34 -9.97 -30.43
C ILE A 723 -36.89 -8.87 -31.39
N GLU A 724 -37.47 -7.67 -31.27
CA GLU A 724 -37.02 -6.52 -32.06
C GLU A 724 -35.61 -6.10 -31.59
N SER A 725 -34.67 -6.03 -32.52
CA SER A 725 -33.32 -5.53 -32.29
C SER A 725 -32.81 -4.85 -33.55
N GLU A 726 -32.29 -3.63 -33.42
CA GLU A 726 -31.67 -2.90 -34.53
C GLU A 726 -30.37 -3.58 -35.03
N GLN A 727 -29.76 -4.41 -34.17
CA GLN A 727 -28.54 -5.15 -34.48
C GLN A 727 -28.82 -6.57 -34.99
N ALA A 728 -30.09 -6.97 -35.10
CA ALA A 728 -30.45 -8.29 -35.61
C ALA A 728 -30.21 -8.37 -37.12
N VAL A 729 -29.63 -9.49 -37.56
CA VAL A 729 -29.37 -9.71 -38.99
C VAL A 729 -30.68 -9.94 -39.77
N ASN A 730 -30.81 -9.27 -40.92
CA ASN A 730 -31.95 -9.45 -41.81
C ASN A 730 -31.73 -10.64 -42.76
N ALA A 731 -31.81 -11.86 -42.23
CA ALA A 731 -31.59 -13.08 -43.00
C ALA A 731 -32.53 -14.24 -42.60
N PRO A 732 -32.71 -15.28 -43.45
CA PRO A 732 -33.56 -16.43 -43.14
C PRO A 732 -32.94 -17.37 -42.09
N ILE A 733 -32.84 -16.92 -40.83
CA ILE A 733 -32.17 -17.65 -39.73
C ILE A 733 -32.68 -19.08 -39.56
N LYS A 734 -34.01 -19.29 -39.66
CA LYS A 734 -34.62 -20.62 -39.55
C LYS A 734 -34.10 -21.60 -40.61
N LEU A 735 -33.87 -21.12 -41.84
CA LEU A 735 -33.30 -21.94 -42.91
C LEU A 735 -31.83 -22.25 -42.64
N GLY A 736 -31.04 -21.24 -42.22
CA GLY A 736 -29.64 -21.44 -41.86
C GLY A 736 -29.46 -22.46 -40.73
N LEU A 737 -30.27 -22.36 -39.68
CA LEU A 737 -30.27 -23.33 -38.59
C LEU A 737 -30.68 -24.74 -39.04
N ALA A 738 -31.69 -24.87 -39.90
CA ALA A 738 -32.12 -26.16 -40.42
C ALA A 738 -31.07 -26.83 -41.32
N LEU A 739 -30.23 -26.04 -42.00
CA LEU A 739 -29.13 -26.53 -42.85
C LEU A 739 -27.92 -27.01 -42.02
N LEU A 740 -27.64 -26.33 -40.91
CA LEU A 740 -26.53 -26.71 -40.02
C LEU A 740 -26.88 -27.87 -39.09
N ARG A 741 -28.18 -28.06 -38.78
CA ARG A 741 -28.68 -29.10 -37.86
C ARG A 741 -28.65 -30.49 -38.45
N ASP A 742 -28.12 -31.47 -37.75
CA ASP A 742 -28.12 -32.88 -38.14
C ASP A 742 -29.38 -33.67 -37.74
N THR A 743 -29.34 -35.00 -37.91
CA THR A 743 -30.43 -35.91 -37.56
C THR A 743 -30.72 -36.00 -36.07
N ASP A 744 -29.72 -35.76 -35.23
CA ASP A 744 -29.84 -35.78 -33.77
C ASP A 744 -30.30 -34.43 -33.21
N GLY A 745 -30.47 -33.43 -34.08
CA GLY A 745 -30.83 -32.07 -33.69
C GLY A 745 -29.64 -31.23 -33.23
N ARG A 746 -28.40 -31.64 -33.55
CA ARG A 746 -27.16 -31.01 -33.14
C ARG A 746 -26.59 -30.10 -34.23
N ILE A 747 -25.98 -29.01 -33.80
CA ILE A 747 -25.24 -28.06 -34.64
C ILE A 747 -23.84 -27.98 -34.06
N ASP A 748 -22.85 -28.48 -34.81
CA ASP A 748 -21.44 -28.47 -34.42
C ASP A 748 -20.69 -27.44 -35.28
N VAL A 749 -20.13 -26.42 -34.63
CA VAL A 749 -19.52 -25.27 -35.31
C VAL A 749 -18.18 -24.94 -34.68
N THR A 750 -17.13 -24.97 -35.49
CA THR A 750 -15.81 -24.47 -35.12
C THR A 750 -15.59 -23.06 -35.68
N LEU A 751 -15.36 -22.09 -34.78
CA LEU A 751 -15.13 -20.69 -35.10
C LEU A 751 -13.67 -20.32 -34.73
N PRO A 752 -12.77 -20.21 -35.72
CA PRO A 752 -11.43 -19.69 -35.48
C PRO A 752 -11.48 -18.17 -35.27
N VAL A 753 -10.74 -17.67 -34.28
CA VAL A 753 -10.60 -16.24 -33.98
C VAL A 753 -9.13 -15.94 -33.76
N GLN A 754 -8.63 -14.95 -34.48
CA GLN A 754 -7.27 -14.44 -34.31
C GLN A 754 -7.32 -12.94 -34.09
N GLY A 755 -6.46 -12.42 -33.22
CA GLY A 755 -6.39 -10.98 -32.97
C GLY A 755 -5.38 -10.61 -31.88
N ASP A 756 -5.21 -9.30 -31.71
CA ASP A 756 -4.33 -8.73 -30.69
C ASP A 756 -5.17 -8.24 -29.50
N LEU A 757 -4.91 -8.77 -28.31
CA LEU A 757 -5.60 -8.39 -27.07
C LEU A 757 -5.29 -6.95 -26.63
N ALA A 758 -4.18 -6.37 -27.09
CA ALA A 758 -3.85 -4.98 -26.79
C ALA A 758 -4.60 -3.98 -27.68
N SER A 759 -5.28 -4.45 -28.73
CA SER A 759 -6.06 -3.58 -29.62
C SER A 759 -7.41 -3.23 -29.00
N PRO A 760 -7.76 -1.94 -28.80
CA PRO A 760 -9.04 -1.53 -28.23
C PRO A 760 -10.24 -1.85 -29.14
N GLU A 761 -10.01 -2.10 -30.43
CA GLU A 761 -11.05 -2.49 -31.39
C GLU A 761 -11.38 -4.00 -31.31
N PHE A 762 -10.48 -4.80 -30.75
CA PHE A 762 -10.64 -6.25 -30.68
C PHE A 762 -11.47 -6.66 -29.46
N SER A 763 -12.63 -7.29 -29.69
CA SER A 763 -13.46 -7.85 -28.62
C SER A 763 -13.97 -9.25 -29.00
N LEU A 764 -13.72 -10.23 -28.12
CA LEU A 764 -13.95 -11.65 -28.44
C LEU A 764 -15.43 -11.98 -28.66
N GLY A 765 -16.33 -11.42 -27.84
CA GLY A 765 -17.76 -11.72 -27.87
C GLY A 765 -18.45 -11.34 -29.19
N PRO A 766 -18.39 -10.07 -29.64
CA PRO A 766 -18.95 -9.64 -30.92
C PRO A 766 -18.38 -10.40 -32.12
N VAL A 767 -17.06 -10.64 -32.14
CA VAL A 767 -16.39 -11.38 -33.22
C VAL A 767 -16.92 -12.82 -33.33
N LEU A 768 -17.06 -13.51 -32.21
CA LEU A 768 -17.65 -14.86 -32.18
C LEU A 768 -19.09 -14.88 -32.69
N MET A 769 -19.89 -13.90 -32.25
CA MET A 769 -21.28 -13.81 -32.66
C MET A 769 -21.43 -13.45 -34.14
N GLU A 770 -20.59 -12.56 -34.66
CA GLU A 770 -20.54 -12.21 -36.08
C GLU A 770 -20.10 -13.39 -36.95
N ALA A 771 -19.13 -14.19 -36.51
CA ALA A 771 -18.71 -15.39 -37.21
C ALA A 771 -19.86 -16.42 -37.28
N PHE A 772 -20.60 -16.60 -36.17
CA PHE A 772 -21.78 -17.47 -36.13
C PHE A 772 -22.93 -16.96 -37.01
N THR A 773 -23.25 -15.66 -36.97
CA THR A 773 -24.30 -15.07 -37.82
C THR A 773 -23.93 -15.18 -39.30
N THR A 774 -22.67 -14.92 -39.65
CA THR A 774 -22.15 -15.06 -41.01
C THR A 774 -22.26 -16.49 -41.52
N LEU A 775 -21.98 -17.48 -40.67
CA LEU A 775 -22.17 -18.89 -41.01
C LEU A 775 -23.64 -19.21 -41.32
N LEU A 776 -24.58 -18.71 -40.50
CA LEU A 776 -26.02 -18.90 -40.71
C LEU A 776 -26.51 -18.22 -41.98
N VAL A 777 -26.06 -16.98 -42.23
CA VAL A 777 -26.39 -16.22 -43.45
C VAL A 777 -25.85 -16.95 -44.67
N LYS A 778 -24.59 -17.38 -44.64
CA LYS A 778 -23.95 -18.10 -45.74
C LYS A 778 -24.65 -19.42 -46.05
N ALA A 779 -25.05 -20.16 -45.02
CA ALA A 779 -25.85 -21.38 -45.18
C ALA A 779 -27.20 -21.06 -45.85
N ALA A 780 -27.93 -20.06 -45.35
CA ALA A 780 -29.24 -19.69 -45.88
C ALA A 780 -29.20 -19.07 -47.29
N SER A 781 -28.14 -18.32 -47.63
CA SER A 781 -27.98 -17.69 -48.95
C SER A 781 -27.57 -18.67 -50.04
N SER A 782 -26.91 -19.77 -49.68
CA SER A 782 -26.49 -20.82 -50.61
C SER A 782 -26.87 -22.21 -50.06
N PRO A 783 -28.18 -22.53 -50.01
CA PRO A 783 -28.70 -23.65 -49.24
C PRO A 783 -28.24 -25.03 -49.76
N PHE A 784 -28.04 -25.19 -51.06
CA PHE A 784 -27.53 -26.46 -51.62
C PHE A 784 -26.00 -26.59 -51.50
N SER A 785 -25.26 -25.48 -51.53
CA SER A 785 -23.81 -25.49 -51.25
C SER A 785 -23.49 -25.80 -49.80
N ALA A 786 -24.37 -25.43 -48.86
CA ALA A 786 -24.25 -25.82 -47.45
C ALA A 786 -24.38 -27.34 -47.23
N LEU A 787 -25.06 -28.05 -48.13
CA LEU A 787 -25.11 -29.53 -48.16
C LEU A 787 -23.87 -30.15 -48.83
N GLY A 788 -22.97 -29.30 -49.36
CA GLY A 788 -21.84 -29.65 -50.23
C GLY A 788 -20.83 -30.63 -49.64
N SER A 789 -20.61 -30.61 -48.32
CA SER A 789 -19.70 -31.57 -47.67
C SER A 789 -20.13 -33.03 -47.83
N LEU A 790 -21.42 -33.26 -48.09
CA LEU A 790 -21.99 -34.58 -48.39
C LEU A 790 -22.11 -34.85 -49.89
N ALA A 791 -22.15 -33.80 -50.71
CA ALA A 791 -22.26 -33.82 -52.17
C ALA A 791 -20.92 -34.03 -52.89
N ASP A 792 -19.84 -33.45 -52.35
CA ASP A 792 -18.47 -33.63 -52.85
C ASP A 792 -18.05 -35.11 -52.77
N LEU A 793 -18.57 -35.85 -51.79
CA LEU A 793 -18.41 -37.31 -51.67
C LEU A 793 -19.08 -38.09 -52.82
N ALA A 794 -20.02 -37.48 -53.54
CA ALA A 794 -20.70 -38.02 -54.69
C ALA A 794 -20.25 -37.40 -56.03
N GLY A 795 -19.28 -36.46 -56.00
CA GLY A 795 -18.68 -35.85 -57.18
C GLY A 795 -19.51 -34.73 -57.84
N PHE A 796 -20.49 -34.16 -57.13
CA PHE A 796 -21.35 -33.08 -57.65
C PHE A 796 -21.21 -31.81 -56.80
N SER A 797 -21.28 -30.64 -57.45
CA SER A 797 -21.31 -29.37 -56.73
C SER A 797 -22.68 -29.09 -56.09
N GLY A 798 -22.71 -28.24 -55.06
CA GLY A 798 -23.98 -27.85 -54.43
C GLY A 798 -24.95 -27.17 -55.40
N GLU A 799 -24.44 -26.37 -56.33
CA GLU A 799 -25.25 -25.72 -57.37
C GLU A 799 -25.87 -26.74 -58.33
N GLU A 800 -25.15 -27.79 -58.67
CA GLU A 800 -25.63 -28.89 -59.51
C GLU A 800 -26.74 -29.71 -58.84
N LEU A 801 -26.71 -29.86 -57.51
CA LEU A 801 -27.76 -30.54 -56.74
C LEU A 801 -29.03 -29.69 -56.56
N GLY A 802 -28.91 -28.37 -56.74
CA GLY A 802 -30.04 -27.44 -56.65
C GLY A 802 -30.97 -27.47 -57.86
N GLN A 803 -30.70 -28.29 -58.86
CA GLN A 803 -31.47 -28.37 -60.10
C GLN A 803 -31.43 -29.78 -60.71
N ALA A 804 -32.35 -30.07 -61.61
CA ALA A 804 -32.33 -31.26 -62.46
C ALA A 804 -32.52 -30.87 -63.93
N LEU A 805 -31.72 -31.46 -64.81
CA LEU A 805 -31.77 -31.19 -66.26
C LEU A 805 -32.60 -32.27 -66.98
N PHE A 806 -33.55 -31.84 -67.80
CA PHE A 806 -34.41 -32.71 -68.59
C PHE A 806 -34.18 -32.54 -70.08
N VAL A 807 -34.29 -33.65 -70.82
CA VAL A 807 -34.30 -33.63 -72.29
C VAL A 807 -35.58 -32.92 -72.77
N PRO A 808 -35.48 -31.91 -73.66
CA PRO A 808 -36.63 -31.12 -74.11
C PRO A 808 -37.79 -32.00 -74.61
N GLY A 809 -39.01 -31.66 -74.21
CA GLY A 809 -40.25 -32.35 -74.59
C GLY A 809 -40.51 -33.69 -73.91
N THR A 810 -39.56 -34.22 -73.13
CA THR A 810 -39.67 -35.54 -72.49
C THR A 810 -39.66 -35.46 -70.96
N THR A 811 -39.98 -36.59 -70.33
CA THR A 811 -39.77 -36.77 -68.88
C THR A 811 -38.40 -37.39 -68.57
N GLU A 812 -37.52 -37.55 -69.55
CA GLU A 812 -36.20 -38.14 -69.37
C GLU A 812 -35.21 -37.12 -68.83
N LEU A 813 -34.41 -37.55 -67.85
CA LEU A 813 -33.31 -36.76 -67.32
C LEU A 813 -32.15 -36.85 -68.32
N GLN A 814 -31.37 -35.78 -68.42
CA GLN A 814 -30.16 -35.76 -69.24
C GLN A 814 -29.12 -36.76 -68.71
N ASP A 815 -28.23 -37.23 -69.58
CA ASP A 815 -27.17 -38.18 -69.22
C ASP A 815 -26.34 -37.65 -68.05
N GLY A 816 -26.24 -38.46 -66.98
CA GLY A 816 -25.51 -38.12 -65.74
C GLY A 816 -26.37 -37.53 -64.62
N GLU A 817 -27.54 -36.94 -64.90
CA GLU A 817 -28.39 -36.28 -63.90
C GLU A 817 -29.04 -37.27 -62.90
N ALA A 818 -29.33 -38.49 -63.33
CA ALA A 818 -29.93 -39.51 -62.46
C ALA A 818 -29.05 -39.84 -61.24
N ALA A 819 -27.72 -39.65 -61.34
CA ALA A 819 -26.78 -39.89 -60.25
C ALA A 819 -26.81 -38.81 -59.15
N LYS A 820 -27.44 -37.65 -59.40
CA LYS A 820 -27.62 -36.58 -58.41
C LYS A 820 -28.71 -36.89 -57.38
N LEU A 821 -29.74 -37.62 -57.78
CA LEU A 821 -30.91 -37.89 -56.93
C LEU A 821 -30.56 -38.69 -55.64
N PRO A 822 -29.70 -39.73 -55.68
CA PRO A 822 -29.22 -40.39 -54.47
C PRO A 822 -28.42 -39.46 -53.54
N ALA A 823 -27.60 -38.56 -54.09
CA ALA A 823 -26.82 -37.60 -53.30
C ALA A 823 -27.73 -36.59 -52.59
N LEU A 824 -28.72 -36.05 -53.31
CA LEU A 824 -29.74 -35.16 -52.74
C LEU A 824 -30.61 -35.87 -51.69
N ALA A 825 -31.00 -37.13 -51.93
CA ALA A 825 -31.75 -37.93 -50.97
C ALA A 825 -30.96 -38.20 -49.68
N LYS A 826 -29.66 -38.50 -49.80
CA LYS A 826 -28.75 -38.66 -48.66
C LYS A 826 -28.60 -37.33 -47.88
N ALA A 827 -28.50 -36.20 -48.57
CA ALA A 827 -28.42 -34.90 -47.92
C ALA A 827 -29.71 -34.54 -47.17
N LEU A 828 -30.89 -34.81 -47.75
CA LEU A 828 -32.19 -34.54 -47.13
C LEU A 828 -32.45 -35.45 -45.92
N SER A 829 -32.12 -36.73 -46.01
CA SER A 829 -32.26 -37.67 -44.89
C SER A 829 -31.37 -37.34 -43.69
N GLN A 830 -30.21 -36.72 -43.94
CA GLN A 830 -29.34 -36.20 -42.87
C GLN A 830 -29.80 -34.86 -42.28
N ARG A 831 -30.86 -34.27 -42.84
CA ARG A 831 -31.39 -32.95 -42.49
C ARG A 831 -32.94 -32.99 -42.43
N PRO A 832 -33.53 -33.68 -41.44
CA PRO A 832 -34.99 -33.91 -41.36
C PRO A 832 -35.82 -32.62 -41.21
N GLY A 833 -35.18 -31.52 -40.76
CA GLY A 833 -35.81 -30.20 -40.67
C GLY A 833 -35.91 -29.44 -41.99
N LEU A 834 -35.47 -30.01 -43.11
CA LEU A 834 -35.53 -29.40 -44.43
C LEU A 834 -36.64 -29.99 -45.29
N ILE A 835 -37.30 -29.09 -46.01
CA ILE A 835 -38.27 -29.39 -47.04
C ILE A 835 -37.68 -29.04 -48.41
N LEU A 836 -37.62 -30.02 -49.31
CA LEU A 836 -37.37 -29.84 -50.74
C LEU A 836 -38.67 -29.52 -51.47
N ASN A 837 -38.74 -28.32 -52.04
CA ASN A 837 -39.79 -27.93 -52.95
C ASN A 837 -39.32 -28.09 -54.40
N ILE A 838 -39.96 -29.01 -55.11
CA ILE A 838 -39.77 -29.25 -56.54
C ILE A 838 -40.78 -28.39 -57.30
N ARG A 839 -40.30 -27.36 -58.00
CA ARG A 839 -41.13 -26.62 -58.95
C ARG A 839 -40.72 -27.01 -60.36
N ALA A 840 -41.35 -28.07 -60.88
CA ALA A 840 -41.14 -28.44 -62.27
C ALA A 840 -41.61 -27.32 -63.20
N ASN A 841 -40.72 -26.93 -64.09
CA ASN A 841 -40.97 -25.93 -65.11
C ASN A 841 -40.81 -26.56 -66.50
N THR A 842 -41.36 -25.89 -67.49
CA THR A 842 -41.20 -26.23 -68.91
C THR A 842 -40.89 -24.97 -69.70
N SER A 843 -40.15 -25.11 -70.79
CA SER A 843 -39.78 -23.99 -71.66
C SER A 843 -40.62 -24.02 -72.93
N GLU A 844 -41.39 -22.97 -73.23
CA GLU A 844 -42.14 -22.89 -74.50
C GLU A 844 -41.21 -22.99 -75.72
N SER A 845 -40.01 -22.42 -75.63
CA SER A 845 -39.05 -22.41 -76.75
C SER A 845 -38.39 -23.78 -76.98
N LEU A 846 -38.09 -24.53 -75.90
CA LEU A 846 -37.43 -25.84 -76.01
C LEU A 846 -38.44 -26.99 -75.96
N ASP A 847 -39.19 -27.12 -74.85
CA ASP A 847 -40.18 -28.20 -74.69
C ASP A 847 -41.34 -28.05 -75.67
N GLY A 848 -41.79 -26.81 -75.91
CA GLY A 848 -42.87 -26.56 -76.86
C GLY A 848 -42.46 -26.91 -78.29
N ALA A 849 -41.20 -26.68 -78.68
CA ALA A 849 -40.67 -27.11 -79.98
C ALA A 849 -40.57 -28.64 -80.06
N ALA A 850 -39.96 -29.28 -79.07
CA ALA A 850 -39.76 -30.74 -79.04
C ALA A 850 -41.09 -31.52 -79.02
N LEU A 851 -42.09 -31.07 -78.24
CA LEU A 851 -43.42 -31.69 -78.22
C LEU A 851 -44.14 -31.58 -79.56
N ARG A 852 -43.96 -30.46 -80.29
CA ARG A 852 -44.55 -30.28 -81.63
C ARG A 852 -43.89 -31.22 -82.64
N GLU A 853 -42.57 -31.39 -82.57
CA GLU A 853 -41.85 -32.36 -83.39
C GLU A 853 -42.26 -33.80 -83.09
N GLN A 854 -42.40 -34.15 -81.80
CA GLN A 854 -42.88 -35.48 -81.41
C GLN A 854 -44.29 -35.75 -81.92
N ALA A 855 -45.21 -34.78 -81.79
CA ALA A 855 -46.57 -34.91 -82.31
C ALA A 855 -46.63 -35.07 -83.84
N VAL A 856 -45.63 -34.57 -84.57
CA VAL A 856 -45.47 -34.82 -86.02
C VAL A 856 -44.96 -36.25 -86.25
N ASN A 857 -43.96 -36.70 -85.49
CA ASN A 857 -43.43 -38.06 -85.60
C ASN A 857 -44.49 -39.13 -85.29
N ASP A 858 -45.36 -38.92 -84.30
CA ASP A 858 -46.44 -39.84 -83.94
C ASP A 858 -47.50 -40.01 -85.06
N GLN A 859 -47.59 -39.05 -85.99
CA GLN A 859 -48.47 -39.12 -87.16
C GLN A 859 -47.86 -39.86 -88.34
N LEU A 860 -46.56 -40.18 -88.28
CA LEU A 860 -45.88 -40.91 -89.34
C LEU A 860 -46.17 -42.42 -89.22
N PRO A 861 -46.49 -43.12 -90.33
CA PRO A 861 -46.67 -44.56 -90.33
C PRO A 861 -45.34 -45.33 -90.32
N VAL A 862 -44.29 -44.75 -89.74
CA VAL A 862 -42.92 -45.28 -89.68
C VAL A 862 -42.34 -45.05 -88.29
N THR A 863 -41.45 -45.95 -87.87
CA THR A 863 -40.79 -45.88 -86.56
C THR A 863 -39.48 -45.09 -86.64
N ALA A 864 -38.94 -44.70 -85.50
CA ALA A 864 -37.66 -43.98 -85.44
C ALA A 864 -36.49 -44.76 -86.10
N ASP A 865 -36.51 -46.10 -86.04
CA ASP A 865 -35.48 -47.00 -86.59
C ASP A 865 -35.57 -47.20 -88.11
N THR A 866 -36.60 -46.65 -88.76
CA THR A 866 -36.78 -46.77 -90.21
C THR A 866 -35.69 -45.95 -90.95
N PRO A 867 -35.08 -46.48 -92.03
CA PRO A 867 -34.03 -45.79 -92.77
C PRO A 867 -34.42 -44.35 -93.12
N LEU A 868 -33.48 -43.41 -92.99
CA LEU A 868 -33.74 -41.96 -93.14
C LEU A 868 -34.46 -41.63 -94.45
N THR A 869 -34.13 -42.31 -95.55
CA THR A 869 -34.79 -42.17 -96.85
C THR A 869 -36.29 -42.50 -96.83
N GLU A 870 -36.68 -43.52 -96.08
CA GLU A 870 -38.09 -43.92 -95.93
C GLU A 870 -38.84 -42.99 -94.97
N ARG A 871 -38.17 -42.51 -93.91
CA ARG A 871 -38.73 -41.47 -93.03
C ARG A 871 -38.96 -40.15 -93.75
N ILE A 872 -38.01 -39.71 -94.58
CA ILE A 872 -38.17 -38.52 -95.42
C ILE A 872 -39.37 -38.69 -96.36
N ALA A 873 -39.55 -39.86 -96.98
CA ALA A 873 -40.69 -40.10 -97.85
C ALA A 873 -42.04 -40.02 -97.10
N ALA A 874 -42.11 -40.56 -95.87
CA ALA A 874 -43.27 -40.44 -95.00
C ALA A 874 -43.54 -38.99 -94.57
N LEU A 875 -42.48 -38.24 -94.24
CA LEU A 875 -42.56 -36.82 -93.89
C LEU A 875 -42.97 -35.96 -95.09
N GLU A 876 -42.50 -36.26 -96.30
CA GLU A 876 -42.93 -35.58 -97.51
C GLU A 876 -44.40 -35.85 -97.83
N ALA A 877 -44.88 -37.07 -97.58
CA ALA A 877 -46.30 -37.39 -97.72
C ALA A 877 -47.14 -36.59 -96.72
N LEU A 878 -46.72 -36.53 -95.46
CA LEU A 878 -47.39 -35.76 -94.41
C LEU A 878 -47.31 -34.24 -94.67
N ALA A 879 -46.18 -33.73 -95.13
CA ALA A 879 -45.97 -32.33 -95.51
C ALA A 879 -46.78 -31.95 -96.75
N ARG A 880 -46.92 -32.84 -97.74
CA ARG A 880 -47.78 -32.64 -98.90
C ARG A 880 -49.25 -32.50 -98.49
N ASP A 881 -49.71 -33.29 -97.53
CA ASP A 881 -51.06 -33.22 -96.98
C ASP A 881 -51.31 -31.92 -96.16
N ARG A 882 -50.38 -31.56 -95.28
CA ARG A 882 -50.57 -30.47 -94.30
C ARG A 882 -50.12 -29.09 -94.80
N LEU A 883 -49.06 -29.01 -95.59
CA LEU A 883 -48.48 -27.75 -96.09
C LEU A 883 -48.87 -27.47 -97.55
N GLY A 884 -49.18 -28.50 -98.33
CA GLY A 884 -49.48 -28.43 -99.76
C GLY A 884 -48.23 -28.52 -100.66
N GLU A 885 -48.41 -29.02 -101.89
CA GLU A 885 -47.31 -29.31 -102.82
C GLU A 885 -46.46 -28.08 -103.19
N SER A 886 -47.07 -26.89 -103.25
CA SER A 886 -46.37 -25.64 -103.55
C SER A 886 -45.43 -25.20 -102.41
N ALA A 887 -45.84 -25.39 -101.17
CA ALA A 887 -45.05 -25.03 -99.99
C ALA A 887 -43.91 -26.03 -99.74
N LEU A 888 -44.12 -27.30 -100.10
CA LEU A 888 -43.12 -28.37 -100.04
C LEU A 888 -42.02 -28.15 -101.09
N SER A 889 -42.40 -27.85 -102.33
CA SER A 889 -41.45 -27.61 -103.43
C SER A 889 -40.62 -26.34 -103.23
N ALA A 890 -41.21 -25.24 -102.75
CA ALA A 890 -40.48 -24.02 -102.39
C ALA A 890 -39.42 -24.27 -101.30
N ARG A 891 -39.76 -25.05 -100.26
CA ARG A 891 -38.83 -25.42 -99.19
C ARG A 891 -37.73 -26.36 -99.68
N ARG A 892 -38.05 -27.30 -100.57
CA ARG A 892 -37.05 -28.19 -101.17
C ARG A 892 -36.02 -27.38 -101.94
N GLN A 893 -36.46 -26.36 -102.67
CA GLN A 893 -35.58 -25.47 -103.41
C GLN A 893 -34.71 -24.61 -102.49
N SER A 894 -35.26 -24.08 -101.39
CA SER A 894 -34.48 -23.30 -100.42
C SER A 894 -33.50 -24.15 -99.60
N ALA A 895 -33.80 -25.43 -99.38
CA ALA A 895 -32.94 -26.35 -98.64
C ALA A 895 -31.87 -27.03 -99.52
N THR A 896 -31.93 -26.86 -100.85
CA THR A 896 -30.95 -27.44 -101.78
C THR A 896 -29.74 -26.49 -101.90
N PRO A 897 -28.53 -26.92 -101.52
CA PRO A 897 -27.32 -26.11 -101.66
C PRO A 897 -27.06 -25.74 -103.13
N ASP A 898 -26.48 -24.57 -103.37
CA ASP A 898 -26.15 -24.09 -104.71
C ASP A 898 -25.29 -25.12 -105.47
N GLY A 899 -25.80 -25.60 -106.61
CA GLY A 899 -25.14 -26.60 -107.46
C GLY A 899 -25.47 -28.07 -107.16
N ALA A 900 -26.39 -28.37 -106.23
CA ALA A 900 -26.89 -29.72 -105.97
C ALA A 900 -28.27 -29.97 -106.62
N ASP A 901 -28.56 -31.22 -107.01
CA ASP A 901 -29.86 -31.62 -107.59
C ASP A 901 -30.94 -31.89 -106.53
N ALA A 902 -30.55 -32.09 -105.26
CA ALA A 902 -31.45 -32.38 -104.15
C ALA A 902 -30.82 -31.93 -102.81
N PRO A 903 -31.64 -31.61 -101.80
CA PRO A 903 -31.12 -31.25 -100.49
C PRO A 903 -30.48 -32.47 -99.80
N PRO A 904 -29.43 -32.29 -98.98
CA PRO A 904 -28.86 -33.36 -98.17
C PRO A 904 -29.96 -34.05 -97.34
N PRO A 905 -30.04 -35.39 -97.31
CA PRO A 905 -31.14 -36.10 -96.65
C PRO A 905 -31.37 -35.69 -95.20
N ALA A 906 -30.30 -35.49 -94.41
CA ALA A 906 -30.41 -35.08 -93.00
C ALA A 906 -30.99 -33.66 -92.85
N ALA A 907 -30.45 -32.69 -93.58
CA ALA A 907 -30.94 -31.30 -93.56
C ALA A 907 -32.37 -31.18 -94.09
N TRP A 908 -32.74 -32.01 -95.06
CA TRP A 908 -34.09 -32.03 -95.59
C TRP A 908 -35.10 -32.64 -94.62
N HIS A 909 -34.72 -33.73 -93.95
CA HIS A 909 -35.50 -34.31 -92.86
C HIS A 909 -35.78 -33.26 -91.77
N GLU A 910 -34.74 -32.55 -91.33
CA GLU A 910 -34.85 -31.47 -90.34
C GLU A 910 -35.77 -30.34 -90.82
N THR A 911 -35.55 -29.85 -92.05
CA THR A 911 -36.38 -28.78 -92.65
C THR A 911 -37.86 -29.16 -92.71
N LEU A 912 -38.17 -30.42 -93.05
CA LEU A 912 -39.54 -30.93 -93.08
C LEU A 912 -40.14 -31.05 -91.67
N MET A 913 -39.35 -31.57 -90.73
CA MET A 913 -39.76 -31.69 -89.33
C MET A 913 -40.07 -30.33 -88.72
N THR A 914 -39.18 -29.35 -88.85
CA THR A 914 -39.40 -27.98 -88.35
C THR A 914 -40.63 -27.35 -88.98
N ALA A 915 -40.77 -27.42 -90.31
CA ALA A 915 -41.91 -26.82 -91.01
C ALA A 915 -43.27 -27.44 -90.63
N LEU A 916 -43.30 -28.74 -90.35
CA LEU A 916 -44.48 -29.44 -89.85
C LEU A 916 -44.76 -29.10 -88.38
N ALA A 917 -43.72 -29.06 -87.55
CA ALA A 917 -43.81 -28.73 -86.13
C ALA A 917 -44.24 -27.28 -85.88
N GLU A 918 -43.87 -26.32 -86.73
CA GLU A 918 -44.36 -24.93 -86.67
C GLU A 918 -45.89 -24.81 -86.84
N ARG A 919 -46.51 -25.75 -87.56
CA ARG A 919 -47.96 -25.76 -87.80
C ARG A 919 -48.74 -26.62 -86.80
N GLN A 920 -48.04 -27.36 -85.95
CA GLN A 920 -48.64 -28.20 -84.95
C GLN A 920 -49.14 -27.34 -83.77
N THR A 921 -50.41 -27.49 -83.41
CA THR A 921 -50.96 -26.86 -82.20
C THR A 921 -50.86 -27.85 -81.04
N LEU A 922 -50.27 -27.41 -79.93
CA LEU A 922 -50.24 -28.18 -78.70
C LEU A 922 -51.55 -27.99 -77.92
N ALA A 923 -51.92 -28.98 -77.11
CA ALA A 923 -53.02 -28.82 -76.18
C ALA A 923 -52.70 -27.68 -75.19
N PRO A 924 -53.68 -26.85 -74.76
CA PRO A 924 -53.44 -25.71 -73.88
C PRO A 924 -52.74 -26.07 -72.55
N ASP A 925 -52.84 -27.33 -72.13
CA ASP A 925 -52.25 -27.86 -70.92
C ASP A 925 -51.04 -28.78 -71.16
N ALA A 926 -50.58 -28.98 -72.40
CA ALA A 926 -49.52 -29.94 -72.75
C ALA A 926 -48.22 -29.70 -71.96
N LEU A 927 -47.76 -28.45 -71.93
CA LEU A 927 -46.56 -28.06 -71.17
C LEU A 927 -46.78 -28.17 -69.66
N THR A 928 -47.97 -27.80 -69.18
CA THR A 928 -48.31 -27.95 -67.75
C THR A 928 -48.39 -29.43 -67.35
N GLN A 929 -48.88 -30.31 -68.22
CA GLN A 929 -48.90 -31.76 -68.02
C GLN A 929 -47.49 -32.33 -68.01
N LEU A 930 -46.63 -31.95 -68.97
CA LEU A 930 -45.23 -32.36 -69.01
C LEU A 930 -44.49 -31.96 -67.73
N ALA A 931 -44.66 -30.71 -67.28
CA ALA A 931 -44.09 -30.23 -66.04
C ALA A 931 -44.58 -31.05 -64.82
N ARG A 932 -45.88 -31.35 -64.73
CA ARG A 932 -46.42 -32.23 -63.67
C ARG A 932 -45.83 -33.64 -63.71
N GLN A 933 -45.65 -34.20 -64.91
CA GLN A 933 -45.04 -35.51 -65.07
C GLN A 933 -43.57 -35.52 -64.64
N ARG A 934 -42.80 -34.47 -64.97
CA ARG A 934 -41.41 -34.29 -64.48
C ARG A 934 -41.34 -34.17 -62.97
N ALA A 935 -42.19 -33.32 -62.36
CA ALA A 935 -42.29 -33.21 -60.90
C ALA A 935 -42.67 -34.54 -60.23
N SER A 936 -43.64 -35.27 -60.81
CA SER A 936 -44.05 -36.58 -60.30
C SER A 936 -42.93 -37.61 -60.40
N LYS A 937 -42.15 -37.60 -61.48
CA LYS A 937 -40.99 -38.47 -61.67
C LYS A 937 -39.90 -38.18 -60.63
N LEU A 938 -39.54 -36.92 -60.41
CA LEU A 938 -38.55 -36.52 -59.41
C LEU A 938 -39.00 -36.87 -57.99
N ARG A 939 -40.27 -36.59 -57.65
CA ARG A 939 -40.84 -36.98 -56.35
C ARG A 939 -40.79 -38.49 -56.16
N ARG A 940 -41.22 -39.28 -57.15
CA ARG A 940 -41.17 -40.75 -57.09
C ARG A 940 -39.75 -41.25 -56.92
N ALA A 941 -38.80 -40.69 -57.65
CA ALA A 941 -37.40 -41.08 -57.53
C ALA A 941 -36.86 -40.77 -56.11
N LEU A 942 -37.14 -39.60 -55.54
CA LEU A 942 -36.64 -39.24 -54.21
C LEU A 942 -37.36 -40.00 -53.06
N VAL A 943 -38.69 -40.11 -53.12
CA VAL A 943 -39.49 -40.73 -52.03
C VAL A 943 -39.56 -42.24 -52.18
N ASP A 944 -40.00 -42.74 -53.35
CA ASP A 944 -40.33 -44.16 -53.54
C ASP A 944 -39.08 -45.00 -53.83
N GLU A 945 -38.07 -44.45 -54.53
CA GLU A 945 -36.86 -45.19 -54.92
C GLU A 945 -35.68 -44.95 -53.97
N GLN A 946 -35.48 -43.72 -53.48
CA GLN A 946 -34.36 -43.36 -52.59
C GLN A 946 -34.73 -43.27 -51.11
N GLY A 947 -36.01 -43.38 -50.75
CA GLY A 947 -36.45 -43.47 -49.35
C GLY A 947 -36.40 -42.17 -48.54
N VAL A 948 -36.47 -41.01 -49.19
CA VAL A 948 -36.67 -39.72 -48.51
C VAL A 948 -38.07 -39.68 -47.90
N ASP A 949 -38.23 -39.10 -46.71
CA ASP A 949 -39.54 -38.97 -46.06
C ASP A 949 -40.50 -38.17 -46.96
N GLU A 950 -41.74 -38.65 -47.08
CA GLU A 950 -42.77 -38.00 -47.88
C GLU A 950 -43.06 -36.57 -47.38
N ASP A 951 -42.85 -36.33 -46.08
CA ASP A 951 -43.03 -35.02 -45.47
C ASP A 951 -41.90 -34.01 -45.77
N GLN A 952 -40.81 -34.43 -46.42
CA GLN A 952 -39.72 -33.56 -46.85
C GLN A 952 -39.81 -33.14 -48.31
N VAL A 953 -40.63 -33.80 -49.16
CA VAL A 953 -40.64 -33.55 -50.61
C VAL A 953 -42.01 -33.06 -51.09
N PHE A 954 -42.09 -31.78 -51.46
CA PHE A 954 -43.33 -31.19 -51.99
C PHE A 954 -43.16 -30.76 -53.45
N THR A 955 -44.19 -31.01 -54.24
CA THR A 955 -44.29 -30.51 -55.61
C THR A 955 -45.13 -29.23 -55.64
N LEU A 956 -44.57 -28.15 -56.17
CA LEU A 956 -45.27 -26.87 -56.34
C LEU A 956 -46.03 -26.80 -57.67
N ALA A 957 -46.89 -25.80 -57.80
CA ALA A 957 -47.60 -25.53 -59.05
C ALA A 957 -46.59 -25.32 -60.21
N PRO A 958 -46.81 -25.97 -61.37
CA PRO A 958 -45.90 -25.84 -62.50
C PRO A 958 -45.91 -24.42 -63.10
N VAL A 959 -44.79 -24.05 -63.70
CA VAL A 959 -44.62 -22.77 -64.44
C VAL A 959 -44.00 -23.03 -65.82
N THR A 960 -44.29 -22.18 -66.79
CA THR A 960 -43.93 -22.39 -68.21
C THR A 960 -42.85 -21.42 -68.71
N ASP A 961 -42.02 -20.93 -67.81
CA ASP A 961 -40.99 -19.91 -68.02
C ASP A 961 -39.56 -20.43 -67.78
N ALA A 962 -39.34 -21.74 -67.97
CA ALA A 962 -38.05 -22.36 -67.74
C ALA A 962 -36.95 -21.81 -68.66
N SER A 963 -35.77 -21.56 -68.10
CA SER A 963 -34.53 -21.36 -68.85
C SER A 963 -33.98 -22.69 -69.36
N GLY A 964 -33.35 -22.66 -70.53
CA GLY A 964 -32.54 -23.76 -71.04
C GLY A 964 -31.06 -23.53 -70.82
N GLU A 965 -30.26 -24.57 -71.04
CA GLU A 965 -28.80 -24.41 -71.22
C GLU A 965 -28.49 -23.54 -72.44
N GLU A 966 -27.32 -22.89 -72.47
CA GLU A 966 -26.90 -22.00 -73.57
C GLU A 966 -26.88 -22.70 -74.93
N ASP A 967 -26.68 -24.03 -74.96
CA ASP A 967 -26.66 -24.86 -76.18
C ASP A 967 -28.05 -25.45 -76.54
N GLY A 968 -29.11 -25.12 -75.78
CA GLY A 968 -30.48 -25.59 -76.01
C GLY A 968 -30.71 -27.09 -75.76
N SER A 969 -29.72 -27.79 -75.23
CA SER A 969 -29.69 -29.24 -74.99
C SER A 969 -30.63 -29.72 -73.89
N ALA A 970 -30.96 -28.86 -72.92
CA ALA A 970 -31.70 -29.26 -71.73
C ALA A 970 -32.57 -28.14 -71.16
N VAL A 971 -33.59 -28.54 -70.40
CA VAL A 971 -34.48 -27.65 -69.64
C VAL A 971 -34.17 -27.77 -68.14
N VAL A 972 -33.90 -26.64 -67.50
CA VAL A 972 -33.46 -26.58 -66.10
C VAL A 972 -34.67 -26.54 -65.16
N VAL A 973 -34.82 -27.57 -64.33
CA VAL A 973 -35.82 -27.61 -63.25
C VAL A 973 -35.15 -27.28 -61.90
N PRO A 974 -35.33 -26.08 -61.34
CA PRO A 974 -34.72 -25.71 -60.08
C PRO A 974 -35.47 -26.29 -58.87
N PHE A 975 -34.72 -26.56 -57.82
CA PHE A 975 -35.22 -26.90 -56.50
C PHE A 975 -35.10 -25.72 -55.54
N SER A 976 -35.88 -25.76 -54.46
CA SER A 976 -35.75 -24.80 -53.37
C SER A 976 -35.89 -25.49 -52.02
N LEU A 977 -35.03 -25.15 -51.07
CA LEU A 977 -35.11 -25.64 -49.69
C LEU A 977 -35.86 -24.65 -48.81
N LYS A 978 -36.69 -25.18 -47.91
CA LYS A 978 -37.36 -24.41 -46.85
C LYS A 978 -37.19 -25.12 -45.50
N PRO A 979 -37.14 -24.38 -44.39
CA PRO A 979 -37.26 -25.00 -43.07
C PRO A 979 -38.66 -25.57 -42.90
N ARG A 980 -38.74 -26.69 -42.18
CA ARG A 980 -39.99 -27.38 -41.84
C ARG A 980 -40.85 -26.63 -40.82
#